data_AF-A0A919L4J2-F1
#
_entry.id   AF-A0A919L4J2-F1
#
_cell.length_a   1.000
_cell.length_b   1.000
_cell.length_c   1.000
_cell.angle_alpha   90.00
_cell.angle_beta   90.00
_cell.angle_gamma   90.00
#
_symmetry.space_group_name_H-M   'P 1'
#
loop_
_entity.id
_entity.type
_entity.pdbx_description
1 polymer ?
#
loop_
_entity_poly.entity_id
_entity_poly.type
_entity_poly.pdbx_seq_one_letter_code
_entity_poly.pdbx_strand_id
1 'polypeptide(L)'
;MRPHRKRRLRPGPATGAVALAALLAGALPAVSVASPADASPKHTGGLSTGRISSLKPSGNYFLGEHATVPLKTATEGDVSKVEYFADDTLLARDTTAPFTGNWKDVPAGQYAITAKVFNSDGKASTTAPVNVTVLARPTILASPITKQVRQGGSTSFGVHLATRPAHDVTVTVGRADGTENLTAAQRKLTFTPENWNAPQQVEVVSARKGGDLENATFRASAEGYKSGLAKVQELAPEASDYEQAFLDQYNKIKDPANGYFRDFGGILVPYHSVETLMVEAPDQGHETTSEAFSYYLWLEAEYGKITEDWGPLNDAWKSIETYAIPPHDAQPTNDKYDANKPATYAPESPRMSDYPARLDSGVAVGKDPIAAELKSAYGTSDIYGMHWLLDVDDVYGYSSCTDGNGPSYINSYQRGSSESVWETITQPSCDDFSYGGRNGYLDLFTGDSQYATQWKYTNAPDADARAVQVVYQAKKVAAQQGKSADVADVVAKATKMGDYLRYSMFDKYFKKIGNCTSPSCAAGSGKDSDHYLISWYYAWGGALDTNAGWAWRIGDGAAHQGYQDPLTAYALSTDPDMKPKSATGAQDWATSLGRQLEFLRWLQSPQGAIAGGATNSWDGRYATPPSGSPTFYGMYYDPQPVWHDPPSNRWFGFQTWGMERVAEYYQVTKDSRAKTILDKWVAWALANTTVGTNGSFTIPDSLEWSGKPDTWNASRPGSNSGLSVRIVSTGHDVGVAASLAKTLLYYAAGSGNTQARTTAEGLLDALNANQDAIGIALPETRADYNRFDDRYNASTGEGTYVPQGWTGTMPNGDRIDSNATFESIRSFYRDDPDWPKVQSYLDGGAAPTFTYHRFWSQSEIATAFAIHVDLFG
;
A
#
# COMPACT_ATOMS: atom_id res chain seq x y z
N MET A 1 -15.39 -59.37 -3.77
CA MET A 1 -15.74 -60.35 -2.71
C MET A 1 -15.83 -59.62 -1.37
N ARG A 2 -16.58 -60.20 -0.43
CA ARG A 2 -17.47 -59.55 0.54
C ARG A 2 -16.84 -58.65 1.64
N PRO A 3 -17.68 -57.77 2.25
CA PRO A 3 -17.33 -56.70 3.19
C PRO A 3 -17.74 -56.98 4.65
N HIS A 4 -17.27 -56.18 5.60
CA HIS A 4 -17.80 -56.03 6.97
C HIS A 4 -17.30 -54.70 7.57
N ARG A 5 -18.01 -53.92 8.39
CA ARG A 5 -19.41 -53.85 8.82
C ARG A 5 -19.56 -52.47 9.51
N LYS A 6 -20.68 -51.79 9.27
CA LYS A 6 -21.12 -50.57 9.97
C LYS A 6 -21.24 -50.80 11.48
N ARG A 7 -20.94 -49.78 12.28
CA ARG A 7 -21.70 -49.47 13.52
C ARG A 7 -21.93 -47.97 13.62
N ARG A 8 -23.17 -47.56 13.34
CA ARG A 8 -23.79 -46.34 13.88
C ARG A 8 -24.36 -46.69 15.26
N LEU A 9 -24.18 -45.81 16.23
CA LEU A 9 -25.13 -45.61 17.32
C LEU A 9 -25.49 -44.13 17.33
N ARG A 10 -26.79 -43.89 17.45
CA ARG A 10 -27.50 -42.60 17.35
C ARG A 10 -27.96 -42.17 18.76
N PRO A 11 -28.56 -40.97 18.91
CA PRO A 11 -28.43 -40.07 20.05
C PRO A 11 -29.50 -40.27 21.14
N GLY A 12 -29.32 -39.62 22.29
CA GLY A 12 -30.39 -39.41 23.26
C GLY A 12 -30.00 -38.55 24.47
N PRO A 13 -30.97 -37.89 25.12
CA PRO A 13 -30.83 -36.53 25.70
C PRO A 13 -31.00 -36.48 27.23
N ALA A 14 -30.66 -35.34 27.86
CA ALA A 14 -31.25 -34.80 29.09
C ALA A 14 -30.52 -33.49 29.46
N THR A 15 -31.09 -32.29 29.24
CA THR A 15 -31.97 -31.54 30.17
C THR A 15 -31.39 -31.30 31.55
N GLY A 16 -31.14 -30.02 31.88
CA GLY A 16 -30.86 -29.56 33.24
C GLY A 16 -30.32 -28.15 33.28
N ALA A 17 -31.21 -27.16 33.13
CA ALA A 17 -30.92 -25.75 33.33
C ALA A 17 -30.96 -25.37 34.84
N VAL A 18 -30.40 -24.19 35.13
CA VAL A 18 -30.80 -23.20 36.16
C VAL A 18 -29.80 -22.91 37.31
N ALA A 19 -29.40 -21.62 37.33
CA ALA A 19 -29.11 -20.70 38.45
C ALA A 19 -27.73 -20.65 39.16
N LEU A 20 -26.99 -19.57 38.83
CA LEU A 20 -26.75 -18.37 39.66
C LEU A 20 -26.11 -18.50 41.08
N ALA A 21 -24.91 -17.89 41.17
CA ALA A 21 -24.33 -17.10 42.26
C ALA A 21 -24.00 -17.72 43.65
N ALA A 22 -22.72 -17.56 44.03
CA ALA A 22 -22.18 -16.97 45.29
C ALA A 22 -20.81 -17.61 45.60
N LEU A 23 -19.67 -16.90 45.59
CA LEU A 23 -19.15 -15.97 46.61
C LEU A 23 -19.09 -16.59 48.01
N LEU A 24 -17.89 -17.01 48.44
CA LEU A 24 -17.37 -17.07 49.82
C LEU A 24 -15.95 -17.64 49.73
N ALA A 25 -14.95 -17.32 50.56
CA ALA A 25 -14.68 -16.26 51.52
C ALA A 25 -13.38 -16.72 52.20
N GLY A 26 -12.32 -15.92 52.13
CA GLY A 26 -11.18 -16.08 53.03
C GLY A 26 -11.53 -15.45 54.37
N ALA A 27 -11.69 -16.26 55.41
CA ALA A 27 -11.90 -15.80 56.78
C ALA A 27 -10.56 -15.67 57.51
N LEU A 28 -10.35 -14.48 58.07
CA LEU A 28 -9.34 -14.11 59.06
C LEU A 28 -9.46 -14.96 60.35
N PRO A 29 -8.39 -14.98 61.15
CA PRO A 29 -8.54 -14.82 62.59
C PRO A 29 -7.83 -13.54 63.05
N ALA A 30 -8.58 -12.69 63.74
CA ALA A 30 -8.06 -11.59 64.53
C ALA A 30 -7.74 -12.08 65.95
N VAL A 31 -6.55 -11.77 66.48
CA VAL A 31 -6.30 -11.76 67.93
C VAL A 31 -5.42 -10.56 68.31
N SER A 32 -6.02 -9.74 69.16
CA SER A 32 -5.56 -8.71 70.11
C SER A 32 -4.16 -8.09 70.02
N VAL A 33 -4.20 -6.76 70.03
CA VAL A 33 -3.13 -5.83 70.42
C VAL A 33 -2.89 -5.89 71.93
N ALA A 34 -1.63 -5.93 72.35
CA ALA A 34 -1.17 -5.52 73.67
C ALA A 34 0.05 -4.60 73.51
N SER A 35 0.01 -3.45 74.18
CA SER A 35 0.99 -2.36 74.16
C SER A 35 2.39 -2.76 74.64
N PRO A 36 3.40 -1.92 74.37
CA PRO A 36 4.22 -1.41 75.45
C PRO A 36 4.16 0.11 75.54
N ALA A 37 4.12 0.58 76.79
CA ALA A 37 4.05 1.98 77.19
C ALA A 37 5.37 2.74 76.99
N ASP A 38 5.19 4.02 76.68
CA ASP A 38 6.02 5.21 76.90
C ASP A 38 7.47 5.09 77.39
N ALA A 39 8.35 5.74 76.63
CA ALA A 39 9.26 6.74 77.18
C ALA A 39 9.44 7.88 76.17
N SER A 40 8.91 9.06 76.49
CA SER A 40 9.11 10.30 75.75
C SER A 40 10.55 10.84 75.89
N PRO A 41 11.02 11.64 74.92
CA PRO A 41 11.80 12.83 75.22
C PRO A 41 11.06 14.10 74.79
N LYS A 42 11.11 15.12 75.66
CA LYS A 42 10.52 16.45 75.48
C LYS A 42 11.21 17.24 74.35
N HIS A 43 10.35 17.81 73.50
CA HIS A 43 10.40 19.10 72.80
C HIS A 43 11.73 19.74 72.39
N THR A 44 11.86 19.97 71.08
CA THR A 44 12.12 21.29 70.48
C THR A 44 11.33 21.41 69.16
N GLY A 45 10.69 22.56 68.94
CA GLY A 45 9.62 22.77 67.97
C GLY A 45 9.94 22.55 66.49
N GLY A 46 8.91 22.16 65.73
CA GLY A 46 8.93 22.02 64.28
C GLY A 46 7.55 21.70 63.70
N LEU A 47 6.76 22.76 63.48
CA LEU A 47 5.67 22.95 62.50
C LEU A 47 4.52 21.93 62.44
N SER A 48 3.31 22.44 62.70
CA SER A 48 2.03 21.91 62.22
C SER A 48 2.04 21.88 60.68
N THR A 49 2.63 20.84 60.09
CA THR A 49 2.53 20.60 58.64
C THR A 49 1.10 20.21 58.31
N GLY A 50 0.45 20.94 57.42
CA GLY A 50 -0.87 20.57 56.96
C GLY A 50 -0.91 19.11 56.48
N ARG A 51 -1.89 18.33 56.94
CA ARG A 51 -2.00 16.89 56.67
C ARG A 51 -3.16 16.62 55.71
N ILE A 52 -2.99 15.68 54.80
CA ILE A 52 -4.00 15.34 53.79
C ILE A 52 -4.83 14.17 54.28
N SER A 53 -6.15 14.28 54.22
CA SER A 53 -7.08 13.23 54.68
C SER A 53 -7.72 12.44 53.54
N SER A 54 -7.77 12.97 52.29
CA SER A 54 -8.15 12.20 51.08
C SER A 54 -7.80 12.95 49.78
N LEU A 55 -7.59 12.20 48.68
CA LEU A 55 -7.46 12.69 47.30
C LEU A 55 -8.49 11.97 46.43
N LYS A 56 -9.28 12.73 45.66
CA LYS A 56 -10.19 12.22 44.63
C LYS A 56 -9.85 12.84 43.27
N PRO A 57 -10.08 12.13 42.16
CA PRO A 57 -10.77 10.83 42.00
C PRO A 57 -10.02 9.57 42.50
N SER A 58 -10.73 8.46 42.68
CA SER A 58 -10.18 7.10 42.84
C SER A 58 -11.02 6.09 42.01
N GLY A 59 -10.40 5.21 41.21
CA GLY A 59 -11.09 4.21 40.38
C GLY A 59 -11.16 4.57 38.87
N ASN A 60 -12.04 3.90 38.12
CA ASN A 60 -12.25 4.14 36.69
C ASN A 60 -13.16 5.35 36.45
N TYR A 61 -12.79 6.23 35.51
CA TYR A 61 -13.55 7.44 35.14
C TYR A 61 -13.90 7.44 33.65
N PHE A 62 -15.17 7.71 33.33
CA PHE A 62 -15.69 7.89 31.97
C PHE A 62 -15.89 9.39 31.70
N LEU A 63 -15.45 9.87 30.53
CA LEU A 63 -15.56 11.29 30.16
C LEU A 63 -16.60 11.49 29.04
N GLY A 64 -17.70 12.18 29.35
CA GLY A 64 -18.57 12.83 28.35
C GLY A 64 -17.97 14.12 27.78
N GLU A 65 -18.59 14.72 26.77
CA GLU A 65 -18.10 15.96 26.15
C GLU A 65 -18.08 17.10 27.20
N HIS A 66 -16.93 17.77 27.37
CA HIS A 66 -16.61 18.71 28.47
C HIS A 66 -16.40 18.12 29.87
N ALA A 67 -16.27 16.78 30.01
CA ALA A 67 -16.04 16.19 31.32
C ALA A 67 -14.65 16.60 31.86
N THR A 68 -14.70 17.31 32.98
CA THR A 68 -13.56 17.66 33.82
C THR A 68 -13.42 16.57 34.86
N VAL A 69 -12.22 16.05 35.07
CA VAL A 69 -11.97 15.18 36.22
C VAL A 69 -11.84 16.11 37.43
N PRO A 70 -12.81 16.08 38.38
CA PRO A 70 -12.76 16.96 39.54
C PRO A 70 -11.70 16.45 40.49
N LEU A 71 -10.73 17.30 40.77
CA LEU A 71 -9.67 17.05 41.73
C LEU A 71 -10.08 17.66 43.05
N LYS A 72 -9.98 16.90 44.14
CA LYS A 72 -10.29 17.41 45.47
C LYS A 72 -9.33 16.83 46.48
N THR A 73 -8.77 17.70 47.30
CA THR A 73 -7.89 17.31 48.41
C THR A 73 -8.51 17.79 49.72
N ALA A 74 -8.79 16.86 50.63
CA ALA A 74 -9.14 17.23 51.99
C ALA A 74 -7.84 17.47 52.79
N THR A 75 -7.77 18.62 53.47
CA THR A 75 -6.58 19.07 54.20
C THR A 75 -6.94 19.45 55.65
N GLU A 76 -5.99 19.25 56.56
CA GLU A 76 -6.05 19.66 57.97
C GLU A 76 -4.82 20.51 58.29
N GLY A 77 -4.92 21.49 59.20
CA GLY A 77 -3.80 22.35 59.59
C GLY A 77 -3.53 23.52 58.62
N ASP A 78 -2.34 24.12 58.71
CA ASP A 78 -1.94 25.29 57.91
C ASP A 78 -1.56 24.88 56.48
N VAL A 79 -2.46 25.15 55.53
CA VAL A 79 -2.26 24.94 54.10
C VAL A 79 -2.56 26.23 53.34
N SER A 80 -1.59 26.69 52.57
CA SER A 80 -1.67 27.91 51.75
C SER A 80 -1.89 27.62 50.25
N LYS A 81 -1.53 26.41 49.78
CA LYS A 81 -1.61 26.03 48.36
C LYS A 81 -1.63 24.52 48.17
N VAL A 82 -2.39 24.05 47.19
CA VAL A 82 -2.36 22.67 46.68
C VAL A 82 -2.10 22.70 45.17
N GLU A 83 -1.18 21.87 44.72
CA GLU A 83 -0.89 21.61 43.31
C GLU A 83 -1.21 20.14 43.01
N TYR A 84 -1.97 19.88 41.97
CA TYR A 84 -2.36 18.53 41.55
C TYR A 84 -1.56 18.11 40.34
N PHE A 85 -1.10 16.86 40.31
CA PHE A 85 -0.30 16.30 39.23
C PHE A 85 -0.91 14.98 38.72
N ALA A 86 -0.81 14.72 37.42
CA ALA A 86 -0.89 13.37 36.85
C ALA A 86 0.53 12.99 36.44
N ASP A 87 1.05 11.94 37.05
CA ASP A 87 2.46 11.59 36.98
C ASP A 87 3.31 12.83 37.34
N ASP A 88 4.12 13.36 36.41
CA ASP A 88 4.93 14.57 36.62
C ASP A 88 4.29 15.87 36.06
N THR A 89 3.10 15.79 35.46
CA THR A 89 2.44 16.94 34.80
C THR A 89 1.49 17.66 35.75
N LEU A 90 1.68 18.97 35.93
CA LEU A 90 0.80 19.81 36.75
C LEU A 90 -0.58 19.99 36.08
N LEU A 91 -1.63 19.57 36.76
CA LEU A 91 -3.03 19.62 36.30
C LEU A 91 -3.74 20.90 36.74
N ALA A 92 -3.60 21.26 38.01
CA ALA A 92 -4.30 22.37 38.63
C ALA A 92 -3.55 22.88 39.86
N ARG A 93 -3.77 24.15 40.20
CA ARG A 93 -3.28 24.78 41.44
C ARG A 93 -4.43 25.53 42.10
N ASP A 94 -4.56 25.36 43.40
CA ASP A 94 -5.53 26.10 44.21
C ASP A 94 -4.86 26.65 45.48
N THR A 95 -5.18 27.88 45.83
CA THR A 95 -4.65 28.59 47.01
C THR A 95 -5.74 28.93 48.03
N THR A 96 -6.98 28.48 47.81
CA THR A 96 -8.11 28.79 48.68
C THR A 96 -8.79 27.51 49.14
N ALA A 97 -8.91 27.30 50.45
CA ALA A 97 -9.67 26.18 50.98
C ALA A 97 -11.19 26.40 50.78
N PRO A 98 -11.99 25.36 50.44
CA PRO A 98 -11.58 23.97 50.18
C PRO A 98 -10.88 23.80 48.83
N PHE A 99 -9.70 23.16 48.85
CA PHE A 99 -8.86 23.01 47.66
C PHE A 99 -9.46 22.04 46.64
N THR A 100 -9.65 22.55 45.43
CA THR A 100 -10.23 21.82 44.30
C THR A 100 -9.50 22.14 43.00
N GLY A 101 -9.60 21.26 42.03
CA GLY A 101 -9.04 21.45 40.70
C GLY A 101 -9.89 20.76 39.65
N ASN A 102 -9.65 21.11 38.39
CA ASN A 102 -10.34 20.51 37.26
C ASN A 102 -9.31 20.12 36.22
N TRP A 103 -9.16 18.82 35.96
CA TRP A 103 -8.33 18.32 34.86
C TRP A 103 -9.19 18.18 33.61
N LYS A 104 -8.84 18.93 32.56
CA LYS A 104 -9.58 19.03 31.29
C LYS A 104 -8.89 18.20 30.21
N ASP A 105 -9.67 17.78 29.21
CA ASP A 105 -9.21 17.17 27.95
C ASP A 105 -8.23 16.01 28.15
N VAL A 106 -8.57 15.14 29.11
CA VAL A 106 -7.72 14.03 29.53
C VAL A 106 -7.71 12.90 28.49
N PRO A 107 -6.53 12.47 27.99
CA PRO A 107 -6.44 11.30 27.13
C PRO A 107 -6.86 10.01 27.87
N ALA A 108 -7.31 8.99 27.13
CA ALA A 108 -7.52 7.67 27.72
C ALA A 108 -6.17 7.09 28.15
N GLY A 109 -6.11 6.51 29.35
CA GLY A 109 -4.87 6.03 29.93
C GLY A 109 -4.96 5.75 31.41
N GLN A 110 -3.91 5.18 31.98
CA GLN A 110 -3.74 5.04 33.42
C GLN A 110 -2.80 6.13 33.92
N TYR A 111 -3.20 6.79 35.00
CA TYR A 111 -2.46 7.92 35.57
C TYR A 111 -2.33 7.76 37.07
N ALA A 112 -1.17 8.15 37.60
CA ALA A 112 -0.96 8.29 39.03
C ALA A 112 -1.21 9.75 39.45
N ILE A 113 -2.36 10.04 40.08
CA ILE A 113 -2.68 11.39 40.55
C ILE A 113 -2.04 11.63 41.91
N THR A 114 -1.27 12.71 42.03
CA THR A 114 -0.73 13.18 43.30
C THR A 114 -1.16 14.62 43.60
N ALA A 115 -1.19 14.99 44.87
CA ALA A 115 -1.35 16.37 45.31
C ALA A 115 -0.13 16.79 46.14
N LYS A 116 0.47 17.92 45.78
CA LYS A 116 1.55 18.58 46.50
C LYS A 116 0.99 19.79 47.25
N VAL A 117 1.05 19.72 48.57
CA VAL A 117 0.44 20.68 49.49
C VAL A 117 1.52 21.52 50.15
N PHE A 118 1.29 22.83 50.28
CA PHE A 118 2.24 23.78 50.85
C PHE A 118 1.61 24.50 52.05
N ASN A 119 2.40 24.74 53.10
CA ASN A 119 1.98 25.57 54.24
C ASN A 119 2.29 27.06 54.00
N SER A 120 1.94 27.94 54.94
CA SER A 120 2.19 29.39 54.82
C SER A 120 3.68 29.77 54.74
N ASP A 121 4.58 28.92 55.26
CA ASP A 121 6.04 29.07 55.17
C ASP A 121 6.64 28.53 53.84
N GLY A 122 5.81 28.02 52.93
CA GLY A 122 6.25 27.46 51.64
C GLY A 122 6.84 26.05 51.69
N LYS A 123 6.76 25.34 52.82
CA LYS A 123 7.18 23.93 52.92
C LYS A 123 6.15 23.01 52.26
N ALA A 124 6.61 22.05 51.47
CA ALA A 124 5.77 21.14 50.70
C ALA A 124 5.68 19.73 51.30
N SER A 125 4.55 19.06 51.09
CA SER A 125 4.32 17.63 51.31
C SER A 125 3.52 17.05 50.15
N THR A 126 3.81 15.81 49.71
CA THR A 126 3.14 15.17 48.56
C THR A 126 2.35 13.95 49.01
N THR A 127 1.18 13.70 48.41
CA THR A 127 0.38 12.49 48.67
C THR A 127 1.03 11.23 48.12
N ALA A 128 0.60 10.07 48.63
CA ALA A 128 0.69 8.83 47.86
C ALA A 128 -0.11 8.97 46.55
N PRO A 129 0.31 8.29 45.47
CA PRO A 129 -0.42 8.32 44.20
C PRO A 129 -1.77 7.62 44.30
N VAL A 130 -2.79 8.21 43.67
CA VAL A 130 -4.09 7.57 43.43
C VAL A 130 -4.19 7.22 41.96
N ASN A 131 -4.29 5.91 41.67
CA ASN A 131 -4.36 5.42 40.30
C ASN A 131 -5.76 5.65 39.73
N VAL A 132 -5.81 6.26 38.55
CA VAL A 132 -7.04 6.57 37.81
C VAL A 132 -6.91 6.01 36.41
N THR A 133 -7.91 5.27 35.97
CA THR A 133 -8.02 4.83 34.57
C THR A 133 -9.06 5.69 33.87
N VAL A 134 -8.64 6.41 32.85
CA VAL A 134 -9.51 7.17 31.94
C VAL A 134 -9.79 6.30 30.73
N LEU A 135 -11.06 6.01 30.47
CA LEU A 135 -11.47 5.14 29.36
C LEU A 135 -11.77 5.97 28.10
N ALA A 136 -11.47 5.40 26.93
CA ALA A 136 -11.81 6.01 25.64
C ALA A 136 -13.33 6.10 25.47
N ARG A 137 -13.80 7.16 24.79
CA ARG A 137 -15.22 7.31 24.46
C ARG A 137 -15.64 6.25 23.46
N PRO A 138 -16.81 5.61 23.62
CA PRO A 138 -17.39 4.82 22.55
C PRO A 138 -17.71 5.71 21.34
N THR A 139 -17.67 5.15 20.14
CA THR A 139 -17.82 5.91 18.88
C THR A 139 -19.14 5.57 18.21
N ILE A 140 -19.80 6.58 17.64
CA ILE A 140 -20.90 6.41 16.68
C ILE A 140 -20.28 6.42 15.28
N LEU A 141 -20.60 5.39 14.50
CA LEU A 141 -20.14 5.24 13.12
C LEU A 141 -21.29 5.60 12.19
N ALA A 142 -21.03 6.52 11.26
CA ALA A 142 -21.91 6.81 10.14
C ALA A 142 -21.21 6.30 8.88
N SER A 143 -21.86 5.39 8.14
CA SER A 143 -21.28 4.75 6.97
C SER A 143 -22.29 4.63 5.82
N PRO A 144 -21.88 4.95 4.58
CA PRO A 144 -20.57 5.49 4.26
C PRO A 144 -20.43 6.96 4.70
N ILE A 145 -19.19 7.39 4.91
CA ILE A 145 -18.87 8.75 5.38
C ILE A 145 -19.21 9.83 4.34
N THR A 146 -19.32 9.44 3.06
CA THR A 146 -19.79 10.28 1.96
C THR A 146 -20.78 9.49 1.11
N LYS A 147 -21.89 10.12 0.72
CA LYS A 147 -22.88 9.58 -0.23
C LYS A 147 -23.34 10.62 -1.21
N GLN A 148 -23.64 10.16 -2.42
CA GLN A 148 -24.26 11.02 -3.43
C GLN A 148 -25.77 10.86 -3.48
N VAL A 149 -26.44 11.92 -3.90
CA VAL A 149 -27.88 11.96 -4.16
C VAL A 149 -28.17 12.78 -5.41
N ARG A 150 -28.86 12.21 -6.38
CA ARG A 150 -29.32 13.00 -7.55
C ARG A 150 -30.26 14.11 -7.08
N GLN A 151 -30.14 15.31 -7.64
CA GLN A 151 -31.04 16.42 -7.30
C GLN A 151 -32.52 16.02 -7.45
N GLY A 152 -33.30 16.22 -6.39
CA GLY A 152 -34.70 15.80 -6.33
C GLY A 152 -34.95 14.32 -5.98
N GLY A 153 -33.91 13.54 -5.73
CA GLY A 153 -33.98 12.15 -5.27
C GLY A 153 -33.76 12.00 -3.76
N SER A 154 -33.55 10.76 -3.32
CA SER A 154 -33.13 10.43 -1.96
C SER A 154 -32.00 9.40 -1.94
N THR A 155 -31.24 9.40 -0.86
CA THR A 155 -30.17 8.44 -0.54
C THR A 155 -30.24 8.09 0.94
N SER A 156 -29.42 7.15 1.42
CA SER A 156 -29.34 6.85 2.85
C SER A 156 -27.92 6.53 3.31
N PHE A 157 -27.62 6.86 4.56
CA PHE A 157 -26.44 6.37 5.27
C PHE A 157 -26.86 5.62 6.54
N GLY A 158 -26.09 4.60 6.90
CA GLY A 158 -26.28 3.82 8.11
C GLY A 158 -25.62 4.48 9.31
N VAL A 159 -26.24 4.36 10.48
CA VAL A 159 -25.66 4.75 11.77
C VAL A 159 -25.63 3.52 12.68
N HIS A 160 -24.52 3.29 13.36
CA HIS A 160 -24.39 2.27 14.41
C HIS A 160 -23.37 2.68 15.47
N LEU A 161 -23.24 1.91 16.55
CA LEU A 161 -22.22 2.12 17.57
C LEU A 161 -21.02 1.20 17.28
N ALA A 162 -19.81 1.65 17.62
CA ALA A 162 -18.58 0.87 17.48
C ALA A 162 -18.40 -0.17 18.60
N THR A 163 -19.08 0.02 19.74
CA THR A 163 -19.01 -0.90 20.87
C THR A 163 -20.38 -1.15 21.48
N ARG A 164 -20.55 -2.35 22.06
CA ARG A 164 -21.78 -2.75 22.76
C ARG A 164 -22.05 -1.81 23.94
N PRO A 165 -23.18 -1.09 23.98
CA PRO A 165 -23.53 -0.25 25.11
C PRO A 165 -24.06 -1.10 26.26
N ALA A 166 -23.95 -0.59 27.50
CA ALA A 166 -24.49 -1.26 28.69
C ALA A 166 -26.01 -1.06 28.85
N HIS A 167 -26.56 -0.01 28.22
CA HIS A 167 -27.96 0.39 28.23
C HIS A 167 -28.34 1.00 26.89
N ASP A 168 -29.63 1.29 26.68
CA ASP A 168 -30.10 1.92 25.46
C ASP A 168 -29.50 3.33 25.27
N VAL A 169 -29.05 3.61 24.05
CA VAL A 169 -28.44 4.87 23.63
C VAL A 169 -29.34 5.51 22.59
N THR A 170 -29.80 6.73 22.85
CA THR A 170 -30.51 7.54 21.85
C THR A 170 -29.51 8.41 21.09
N VAL A 171 -29.33 8.11 19.80
CA VAL A 171 -28.51 8.92 18.89
C VAL A 171 -29.39 9.93 18.16
N THR A 172 -29.02 11.20 18.21
CA THR A 172 -29.68 12.29 17.48
C THR A 172 -28.92 12.56 16.18
N VAL A 173 -29.66 12.69 15.08
CA VAL A 173 -29.11 13.04 13.77
C VAL A 173 -29.54 14.46 13.40
N GLY A 174 -28.57 15.34 13.18
CA GLY A 174 -28.79 16.72 12.80
C GLY A 174 -27.81 17.17 11.72
N ARG A 175 -28.14 18.24 10.99
CA ARG A 175 -27.21 18.88 10.06
C ARG A 175 -26.13 19.61 10.86
N ALA A 176 -24.86 19.28 10.59
CA ALA A 176 -23.71 19.95 11.15
C ALA A 176 -23.21 21.10 10.27
N ASP A 177 -23.31 20.94 8.95
CA ASP A 177 -22.87 21.95 7.97
C ASP A 177 -23.61 21.79 6.63
N GLY A 178 -23.51 22.81 5.77
CA GLY A 178 -24.02 22.82 4.40
C GLY A 178 -25.49 23.18 4.26
N THR A 179 -26.06 22.87 3.09
CA THR A 179 -27.38 23.39 2.65
C THR A 179 -28.56 22.85 3.45
N GLU A 180 -29.65 23.61 3.55
CA GLU A 180 -30.95 23.12 4.05
C GLU A 180 -31.70 22.24 3.05
N ASN A 181 -31.34 22.27 1.76
CA ASN A 181 -32.04 21.54 0.70
C ASN A 181 -31.88 20.01 0.79
N LEU A 182 -30.86 19.53 1.47
CA LEU A 182 -30.66 18.11 1.79
C LEU A 182 -31.24 17.80 3.16
N THR A 183 -32.33 17.06 3.30
CA THR A 183 -32.98 16.87 4.62
C THR A 183 -32.95 15.42 5.09
N ALA A 184 -32.42 15.18 6.29
CA ALA A 184 -32.51 13.87 6.95
C ALA A 184 -33.92 13.63 7.50
N ALA A 185 -34.54 12.51 7.11
CA ALA A 185 -35.90 12.12 7.52
C ALA A 185 -35.94 11.64 8.98
N GLN A 186 -34.99 10.80 9.39
CA GLN A 186 -34.85 10.31 10.76
C GLN A 186 -33.95 11.25 11.57
N ARG A 187 -34.45 11.74 12.72
CA ARG A 187 -33.70 12.63 13.62
C ARG A 187 -33.30 11.98 14.95
N LYS A 188 -33.84 10.81 15.27
CA LYS A 188 -33.55 10.04 16.47
C LYS A 188 -33.49 8.54 16.16
N LEU A 189 -32.45 7.87 16.62
CA LEU A 189 -32.19 6.44 16.48
C LEU A 189 -31.94 5.85 17.88
N THR A 190 -32.34 4.60 18.13
CA THR A 190 -32.18 3.95 19.44
C THR A 190 -31.38 2.67 19.32
N PHE A 191 -30.23 2.61 19.98
CA PHE A 191 -29.33 1.46 20.01
C PHE A 191 -29.34 0.80 21.39
N THR A 192 -29.75 -0.46 21.41
CA THR A 192 -29.80 -1.37 22.55
C THR A 192 -28.52 -2.21 22.63
N PRO A 193 -28.23 -2.88 23.75
CA PRO A 193 -27.16 -3.88 23.83
C PRO A 193 -27.28 -5.01 22.77
N GLU A 194 -28.45 -5.22 22.18
CA GLU A 194 -28.71 -6.29 21.20
C GLU A 194 -28.52 -5.84 19.74
N ASN A 195 -28.76 -4.57 19.42
CA ASN A 195 -28.76 -4.07 18.03
C ASN A 195 -27.72 -2.98 17.74
N TRP A 196 -26.83 -2.69 18.70
CA TRP A 196 -25.87 -1.58 18.62
C TRP A 196 -24.99 -1.60 17.37
N ASN A 197 -24.65 -2.78 16.84
CA ASN A 197 -23.80 -2.97 15.68
C ASN A 197 -24.59 -3.11 14.37
N ALA A 198 -25.93 -3.11 14.41
CA ALA A 198 -26.77 -3.16 13.22
C ALA A 198 -27.01 -1.74 12.69
N PRO A 199 -26.59 -1.41 11.45
CA PRO A 199 -26.82 -0.08 10.89
C PRO A 199 -28.30 0.28 10.80
N GLN A 200 -28.70 1.37 11.46
CA GLN A 200 -30.01 1.99 11.29
C GLN A 200 -29.90 3.08 10.21
N GLN A 201 -30.72 2.95 9.16
CA GLN A 201 -30.65 3.82 7.99
C GLN A 201 -31.29 5.19 8.25
N VAL A 202 -30.57 6.24 7.85
CA VAL A 202 -31.04 7.62 7.80
C VAL A 202 -31.20 8.01 6.34
N GLU A 203 -32.43 8.21 5.90
CA GLU A 203 -32.75 8.71 4.57
C GLU A 203 -32.49 10.22 4.50
N VAL A 204 -31.84 10.67 3.44
CA VAL A 204 -31.61 12.07 3.10
C VAL A 204 -32.26 12.37 1.76
N VAL A 205 -33.14 13.36 1.73
CA VAL A 205 -33.87 13.80 0.52
C VAL A 205 -33.26 15.10 0.01
N SER A 206 -32.97 15.18 -1.30
CA SER A 206 -32.61 16.42 -1.99
C SER A 206 -33.87 17.13 -2.52
N ALA A 207 -34.03 18.41 -2.22
CA ALA A 207 -35.08 19.24 -2.78
C ALA A 207 -34.77 19.60 -4.25
N ARG A 208 -35.68 19.30 -5.18
CA ARG A 208 -35.49 19.63 -6.61
C ARG A 208 -35.65 21.14 -6.86
N LYS A 209 -34.53 21.88 -6.91
CA LYS A 209 -34.55 23.32 -7.23
C LYS A 209 -33.89 23.69 -8.57
N GLY A 210 -33.02 22.83 -9.13
CA GLY A 210 -32.12 23.22 -10.22
C GLY A 210 -31.10 24.27 -9.76
N GLY A 211 -29.97 24.38 -10.47
CA GLY A 211 -28.86 25.26 -10.09
C GLY A 211 -27.62 24.48 -9.65
N ASP A 212 -26.70 25.16 -8.96
CA ASP A 212 -25.42 24.59 -8.52
C ASP A 212 -25.61 23.36 -7.62
N LEU A 213 -24.70 22.39 -7.69
CA LEU A 213 -24.73 21.19 -6.84
C LEU A 213 -24.37 21.56 -5.40
N GLU A 214 -25.24 21.19 -4.46
CA GLU A 214 -25.05 21.49 -3.05
C GLU A 214 -24.59 20.26 -2.25
N ASN A 215 -24.12 20.47 -1.02
CA ASN A 215 -23.80 19.39 -0.10
C ASN A 215 -24.16 19.76 1.34
N ALA A 216 -24.32 18.74 2.18
CA ALA A 216 -24.58 18.88 3.61
C ALA A 216 -23.90 17.77 4.40
N THR A 217 -23.38 18.10 5.58
CA THR A 217 -22.83 17.11 6.52
C THR A 217 -23.82 16.89 7.65
N PHE A 218 -24.18 15.63 7.88
CA PHE A 218 -25.04 15.20 8.98
C PHE A 218 -24.19 14.60 10.10
N ARG A 219 -24.49 15.00 11.34
CA ARG A 219 -23.85 14.50 12.57
C ARG A 219 -24.82 13.61 13.33
N ALA A 220 -24.38 12.37 13.56
CA ALA A 220 -25.00 11.45 14.49
C ALA A 220 -24.29 11.54 15.85
N SER A 221 -25.01 11.94 16.90
CA SER A 221 -24.42 12.23 18.22
C SER A 221 -25.25 11.70 19.38
N ALA A 222 -24.58 11.29 20.45
CA ALA A 222 -25.17 10.94 21.74
C ALA A 222 -24.21 11.38 22.85
N GLU A 223 -24.75 11.69 24.03
CA GLU A 223 -23.95 12.08 25.19
C GLU A 223 -22.98 10.96 25.58
N GLY A 224 -21.70 11.29 25.77
CA GLY A 224 -20.66 10.31 26.08
C GLY A 224 -20.01 9.62 24.88
N TYR A 225 -20.50 9.85 23.65
CA TYR A 225 -19.99 9.22 22.43
C TYR A 225 -19.19 10.20 21.55
N LYS A 226 -18.18 9.70 20.84
CA LYS A 226 -17.61 10.40 19.68
C LYS A 226 -18.64 10.37 18.54
N SER A 227 -18.98 11.52 17.96
CA SER A 227 -20.01 11.60 16.92
C SER A 227 -19.55 11.03 15.58
N GLY A 228 -20.47 10.41 14.85
CA GLY A 228 -20.29 10.03 13.44
C GLY A 228 -20.71 11.17 12.52
N LEU A 229 -20.00 11.35 11.41
CA LEU A 229 -20.32 12.33 10.37
C LEU A 229 -20.57 11.62 9.03
N ALA A 230 -21.61 12.05 8.32
CA ALA A 230 -21.87 11.62 6.94
C ALA A 230 -22.10 12.85 6.07
N LYS A 231 -21.29 13.02 5.01
CA LYS A 231 -21.47 14.05 3.99
C LYS A 231 -22.39 13.51 2.90
N VAL A 232 -23.41 14.27 2.53
CA VAL A 232 -24.24 13.99 1.36
C VAL A 232 -24.00 15.09 0.33
N GLN A 233 -23.65 14.72 -0.89
CA GLN A 233 -23.42 15.67 -1.98
C GLN A 233 -24.42 15.42 -3.12
N GLU A 234 -24.91 16.49 -3.71
CA GLU A 234 -25.79 16.39 -4.85
C GLU A 234 -25.04 15.97 -6.11
N LEU A 235 -25.69 15.15 -6.91
CA LEU A 235 -25.32 14.86 -8.29
C LEU A 235 -26.32 15.52 -9.24
N ALA A 236 -25.82 15.91 -10.40
CA ALA A 236 -26.65 16.48 -11.45
C ALA A 236 -27.76 15.47 -11.85
N PRO A 237 -28.98 15.95 -12.14
CA PRO A 237 -30.06 15.08 -12.63
C PRO A 237 -29.64 14.24 -13.85
N GLU A 238 -28.78 14.80 -14.70
CA GLU A 238 -28.25 14.22 -15.93
C GLU A 238 -26.96 13.39 -15.77
N ALA A 239 -26.38 13.32 -14.56
CA ALA A 239 -25.17 12.54 -14.30
C ALA A 239 -25.32 11.10 -14.81
N SER A 240 -24.30 10.54 -15.46
CA SER A 240 -24.41 9.17 -15.99
C SER A 240 -24.45 8.13 -14.86
N ASP A 241 -24.89 6.90 -15.18
CA ASP A 241 -24.83 5.81 -14.19
C ASP A 241 -23.37 5.41 -13.88
N TYR A 242 -22.43 5.63 -14.81
CA TYR A 242 -21.00 5.40 -14.56
C TYR A 242 -20.39 6.48 -13.67
N GLU A 243 -20.85 7.72 -13.74
CA GLU A 243 -20.43 8.78 -12.81
C GLU A 243 -20.86 8.45 -11.38
N GLN A 244 -22.10 8.00 -11.21
CA GLN A 244 -22.61 7.48 -9.94
C GLN A 244 -21.80 6.25 -9.48
N ALA A 245 -21.51 5.29 -10.37
CA ALA A 245 -20.74 4.09 -10.06
C ALA A 245 -19.31 4.40 -9.62
N PHE A 246 -18.64 5.36 -10.28
CA PHE A 246 -17.34 5.87 -9.84
C PHE A 246 -17.42 6.42 -8.41
N LEU A 247 -18.36 7.33 -8.14
CA LEU A 247 -18.46 7.96 -6.83
C LEU A 247 -18.86 6.97 -5.74
N ASP A 248 -19.72 5.99 -6.02
CA ASP A 248 -20.04 4.93 -5.08
C ASP A 248 -18.82 4.06 -4.76
N GLN A 249 -18.06 3.65 -5.78
CA GLN A 249 -16.84 2.86 -5.59
C GLN A 249 -15.74 3.66 -4.88
N TYR A 250 -15.53 4.92 -5.25
CA TYR A 250 -14.64 5.85 -4.57
C TYR A 250 -15.01 5.97 -3.08
N ASN A 251 -16.29 6.19 -2.77
CA ASN A 251 -16.75 6.31 -1.40
C ASN A 251 -16.56 5.02 -0.59
N LYS A 252 -16.68 3.83 -1.21
CA LYS A 252 -16.33 2.57 -0.55
C LYS A 252 -14.84 2.48 -0.24
N ILE A 253 -13.98 2.84 -1.20
CA ILE A 253 -12.52 2.81 -1.01
C ILE A 253 -12.11 3.80 0.10
N LYS A 254 -12.71 4.99 0.12
CA LYS A 254 -12.36 6.05 1.09
C LYS A 254 -13.04 5.92 2.44
N ASP A 255 -13.99 5.01 2.63
CA ASP A 255 -14.63 4.79 3.94
C ASP A 255 -13.64 4.08 4.88
N PRO A 256 -13.21 4.70 6.00
CA PRO A 256 -12.32 4.07 6.96
C PRO A 256 -12.86 2.75 7.53
N ALA A 257 -14.18 2.54 7.51
CA ALA A 257 -14.80 1.29 7.95
C ALA A 257 -14.46 0.10 7.04
N ASN A 258 -14.05 0.35 5.79
CA ASN A 258 -13.74 -0.68 4.81
C ASN A 258 -12.25 -1.06 4.77
N GLY A 259 -11.38 -0.36 5.51
CA GLY A 259 -10.02 -0.83 5.80
C GLY A 259 -9.00 -0.75 4.65
N TYR A 260 -9.24 0.05 3.59
CA TYR A 260 -8.28 0.18 2.48
C TYR A 260 -7.00 0.95 2.83
N PHE A 261 -7.01 1.73 3.91
CA PHE A 261 -5.91 2.61 4.27
C PHE A 261 -5.60 2.49 5.76
N ARG A 262 -4.32 2.70 6.09
CA ARG A 262 -3.92 3.17 7.41
C ARG A 262 -3.81 4.70 7.43
N ASP A 263 -4.30 5.31 8.50
CA ASP A 263 -4.16 6.75 8.76
C ASP A 263 -2.97 7.01 9.70
N PHE A 264 -1.96 7.72 9.18
CA PHE A 264 -0.83 8.24 9.94
C PHE A 264 -0.95 9.75 10.12
N GLY A 265 -1.65 10.16 11.20
CA GLY A 265 -1.73 11.58 11.58
C GLY A 265 -2.43 12.47 10.54
N GLY A 266 -3.41 11.93 9.82
CA GLY A 266 -4.15 12.60 8.74
C GLY A 266 -3.59 12.32 7.35
N ILE A 267 -2.56 11.50 7.21
CA ILE A 267 -2.01 11.08 5.91
C ILE A 267 -2.35 9.60 5.69
N LEU A 268 -3.07 9.32 4.61
CA LEU A 268 -3.53 7.96 4.30
C LEU A 268 -2.46 7.20 3.51
N VAL A 269 -2.16 5.98 3.96
CA VAL A 269 -1.30 5.02 3.25
C VAL A 269 -2.19 3.85 2.82
N PRO A 270 -2.34 3.57 1.51
CA PRO A 270 -3.14 2.44 1.06
C PRO A 270 -2.43 1.14 1.46
N TYR A 271 -3.19 0.11 1.84
CA TYR A 271 -2.68 -1.25 1.86
C TYR A 271 -2.67 -1.84 0.44
N HIS A 272 -2.00 -2.98 0.24
CA HIS A 272 -2.11 -3.74 -1.01
C HIS A 272 -3.52 -4.34 -1.16
N SER A 273 -4.08 -4.87 -0.07
CA SER A 273 -5.46 -5.38 0.01
C SER A 273 -6.06 -5.16 1.39
N VAL A 274 -7.40 -5.14 1.48
CA VAL A 274 -8.12 -5.11 2.76
C VAL A 274 -7.90 -6.40 3.55
N GLU A 275 -7.85 -7.54 2.86
CA GLU A 275 -7.54 -8.82 3.47
C GLU A 275 -6.03 -8.95 3.73
N THR A 276 -5.67 -9.42 4.92
CA THR A 276 -4.28 -9.56 5.39
C THR A 276 -3.56 -10.79 4.85
N LEU A 277 -4.26 -11.92 4.72
CA LEU A 277 -3.71 -13.15 4.13
C LEU A 277 -3.73 -13.07 2.61
N MET A 278 -2.67 -12.50 2.04
CA MET A 278 -2.49 -12.43 0.59
C MET A 278 -1.01 -12.52 0.20
N VAL A 279 -0.70 -13.37 -0.78
CA VAL A 279 0.66 -13.62 -1.29
C VAL A 279 0.62 -13.68 -2.81
N GLU A 280 1.30 -12.79 -3.52
CA GLU A 280 1.32 -12.77 -5.01
C GLU A 280 2.47 -11.97 -5.62
N ALA A 281 2.89 -10.89 -4.97
CA ALA A 281 4.08 -10.10 -5.27
C ALA A 281 4.60 -9.48 -3.96
N PRO A 282 3.80 -8.65 -3.25
CA PRO A 282 3.89 -8.61 -1.79
C PRO A 282 3.47 -9.97 -1.23
N ASP A 283 3.93 -10.26 -0.03
CA ASP A 283 3.73 -11.53 0.64
C ASP A 283 2.85 -11.40 1.90
N GLN A 284 2.29 -10.21 2.16
CA GLN A 284 1.24 -9.93 3.13
C GLN A 284 0.36 -8.75 2.67
N GLY A 285 -0.96 -8.83 2.89
CA GLY A 285 -1.92 -7.89 2.27
C GLY A 285 -1.91 -6.46 2.81
N HIS A 286 -1.43 -6.26 4.04
CA HIS A 286 -1.17 -4.96 4.66
C HIS A 286 0.28 -4.48 4.49
N GLU A 287 1.09 -5.17 3.68
CA GLU A 287 2.15 -4.48 2.97
C GLU A 287 1.50 -3.49 1.99
N THR A 288 2.30 -2.59 1.44
CA THR A 288 1.88 -1.76 0.32
C THR A 288 3.02 -1.59 -0.64
N THR A 289 2.69 -1.09 -1.82
CA THR A 289 3.62 -0.97 -2.93
C THR A 289 3.58 0.43 -3.52
N SER A 290 4.68 0.83 -4.17
CA SER A 290 4.67 2.02 -5.04
C SER A 290 3.57 1.93 -6.11
N GLU A 291 3.21 0.71 -6.54
CA GLU A 291 2.04 0.44 -7.38
C GLU A 291 0.75 0.93 -6.72
N ALA A 292 0.45 0.48 -5.49
CA ALA A 292 -0.75 0.91 -4.76
C ALA A 292 -0.79 2.45 -4.59
N PHE A 293 0.34 3.08 -4.29
CA PHE A 293 0.44 4.54 -4.25
C PHE A 293 0.15 5.22 -5.59
N SER A 294 0.65 4.67 -6.70
CA SER A 294 0.38 5.22 -8.04
C SER A 294 -1.10 5.08 -8.45
N TYR A 295 -1.77 4.00 -8.02
CA TYR A 295 -3.22 3.87 -8.17
C TYR A 295 -4.00 4.77 -7.22
N TYR A 296 -3.47 5.03 -6.03
CA TYR A 296 -4.08 5.97 -5.09
C TYR A 296 -4.13 7.37 -5.70
N LEU A 297 -3.01 7.78 -6.31
CA LEU A 297 -2.93 9.01 -7.07
C LEU A 297 -3.92 9.04 -8.25
N TRP A 298 -4.07 7.93 -8.97
CA TRP A 298 -5.02 7.83 -10.09
C TRP A 298 -6.47 7.99 -9.63
N LEU A 299 -6.86 7.30 -8.57
CA LEU A 299 -8.19 7.41 -7.98
C LEU A 299 -8.53 8.86 -7.63
N GLU A 300 -7.60 9.57 -6.99
CA GLU A 300 -7.80 10.97 -6.59
C GLU A 300 -7.74 11.93 -7.78
N ALA A 301 -6.98 11.62 -8.83
CA ALA A 301 -7.00 12.40 -10.06
C ALA A 301 -8.37 12.32 -10.75
N GLU A 302 -8.96 11.13 -10.89
CA GLU A 302 -10.31 10.99 -11.47
C GLU A 302 -11.38 11.65 -10.58
N TYR A 303 -11.22 11.60 -9.26
CA TYR A 303 -12.10 12.34 -8.34
C TYR A 303 -12.02 13.85 -8.58
N GLY A 304 -10.81 14.40 -8.75
CA GLY A 304 -10.61 15.80 -9.12
C GLY A 304 -11.20 16.15 -10.49
N LYS A 305 -11.14 15.26 -11.48
CA LYS A 305 -11.79 15.51 -12.79
C LYS A 305 -13.30 15.61 -12.68
N ILE A 306 -13.93 14.74 -11.90
CA ILE A 306 -15.41 14.67 -11.78
C ILE A 306 -15.96 15.75 -10.83
N THR A 307 -15.29 15.97 -9.70
CA THR A 307 -15.80 16.87 -8.65
C THR A 307 -15.19 18.28 -8.68
N GLU A 308 -14.15 18.45 -9.49
CA GLU A 308 -13.26 19.61 -9.51
C GLU A 308 -12.58 19.95 -8.16
N ASP A 309 -12.53 18.98 -7.24
CA ASP A 309 -11.79 19.05 -5.98
C ASP A 309 -10.45 18.33 -6.13
N TRP A 310 -9.38 19.12 -6.31
CA TRP A 310 -8.02 18.62 -6.48
C TRP A 310 -7.26 18.48 -5.15
N GLY A 311 -7.87 18.81 -4.02
CA GLY A 311 -7.25 18.64 -2.69
C GLY A 311 -6.78 17.20 -2.43
N PRO A 312 -7.62 16.19 -2.63
CA PRO A 312 -7.25 14.78 -2.41
C PRO A 312 -6.07 14.29 -3.26
N LEU A 313 -5.89 14.83 -4.49
CA LEU A 313 -4.73 14.51 -5.32
C LEU A 313 -3.43 14.99 -4.66
N ASN A 314 -3.44 16.20 -4.09
CA ASN A 314 -2.30 16.77 -3.38
C ASN A 314 -2.00 15.98 -2.09
N ASP A 315 -3.02 15.53 -1.37
CA ASP A 315 -2.86 14.69 -0.18
C ASP A 315 -2.29 13.30 -0.51
N ALA A 316 -2.72 12.68 -1.62
CA ALA A 316 -2.14 11.44 -2.11
C ALA A 316 -0.66 11.60 -2.49
N TRP A 317 -0.30 12.68 -3.18
CA TRP A 317 1.11 12.96 -3.48
C TRP A 317 1.94 13.22 -2.21
N LYS A 318 1.36 13.94 -1.24
CA LYS A 318 2.00 14.14 0.08
C LYS A 318 2.27 12.80 0.77
N SER A 319 1.35 11.84 0.68
CA SER A 319 1.56 10.48 1.20
C SER A 319 2.74 9.77 0.52
N ILE A 320 2.81 9.85 -0.82
CA ILE A 320 3.96 9.34 -1.61
C ILE A 320 5.28 9.94 -1.12
N GLU A 321 5.37 11.26 -1.02
CA GLU A 321 6.60 11.93 -0.58
C GLU A 321 6.99 11.63 0.86
N THR A 322 6.00 11.40 1.72
CA THR A 322 6.24 11.17 3.15
C THR A 322 6.69 9.73 3.41
N TYR A 323 6.10 8.75 2.72
CA TYR A 323 6.25 7.33 3.08
C TYR A 323 6.83 6.45 1.97
N ALA A 324 6.59 6.75 0.69
CA ALA A 324 7.08 5.91 -0.40
C ALA A 324 8.44 6.36 -0.95
N ILE A 325 8.73 7.66 -0.97
CA ILE A 325 10.04 8.20 -1.37
C ILE A 325 10.93 8.31 -0.14
N PRO A 326 12.08 7.61 -0.07
CA PRO A 326 12.95 7.67 1.10
C PRO A 326 13.41 9.12 1.38
N PRO A 327 13.18 9.67 2.59
CA PRO A 327 13.71 10.98 2.97
C PRO A 327 15.24 10.95 3.13
N HIS A 328 15.88 12.12 3.21
CA HIS A 328 17.35 12.22 3.24
C HIS A 328 18.00 11.41 4.38
N ASP A 329 17.42 11.42 5.57
CA ASP A 329 17.85 10.64 6.73
C ASP A 329 17.76 9.12 6.50
N ALA A 330 16.87 8.67 5.62
CA ALA A 330 16.76 7.28 5.19
C ALA A 330 17.70 6.93 4.02
N GLN A 331 18.28 7.91 3.32
CA GLN A 331 19.29 7.73 2.26
C GLN A 331 20.54 8.65 2.41
N PRO A 332 21.19 8.66 3.59
CA PRO A 332 22.03 9.78 4.05
C PRO A 332 23.39 9.92 3.36
N THR A 333 23.90 8.88 2.70
CA THR A 333 25.27 8.82 2.19
C THR A 333 25.37 8.88 0.66
N ASN A 334 24.31 9.34 -0.02
CA ASN A 334 24.33 9.60 -1.45
C ASN A 334 25.44 10.59 -1.89
N ASP A 335 25.97 11.41 -0.99
CA ASP A 335 27.11 12.29 -1.25
C ASP A 335 28.43 11.53 -1.47
N LYS A 336 28.50 10.24 -1.08
CA LYS A 336 29.65 9.35 -1.28
C LYS A 336 29.64 8.60 -2.61
N TYR A 337 28.59 8.75 -3.42
CA TYR A 337 28.44 8.06 -4.70
C TYR A 337 29.49 8.53 -5.73
N ASP A 338 30.16 7.58 -6.41
CA ASP A 338 31.07 7.83 -7.53
C ASP A 338 30.46 7.37 -8.86
N ALA A 339 30.06 8.33 -9.70
CA ALA A 339 29.50 8.06 -11.02
C ALA A 339 30.47 7.38 -11.99
N ASN A 340 31.79 7.42 -11.75
CA ASN A 340 32.77 6.66 -12.55
C ASN A 340 32.90 5.19 -12.11
N LYS A 341 32.37 4.85 -10.93
CA LYS A 341 32.29 3.49 -10.41
C LYS A 341 30.93 3.28 -9.71
N PRO A 342 29.83 3.22 -10.46
CA PRO A 342 28.47 3.23 -9.93
C PRO A 342 28.16 2.10 -8.95
N ALA A 343 28.76 0.92 -9.13
CA ALA A 343 28.56 -0.26 -8.31
C ALA A 343 29.74 -1.23 -8.48
N THR A 344 29.78 -2.30 -7.69
CA THR A 344 30.64 -3.45 -7.94
C THR A 344 29.77 -4.61 -8.43
N TYR A 345 30.21 -5.30 -9.47
CA TYR A 345 29.46 -6.38 -10.09
C TYR A 345 29.31 -7.59 -9.15
N ALA A 346 28.11 -8.14 -9.06
CA ALA A 346 27.82 -9.51 -8.62
C ALA A 346 26.97 -10.21 -9.69
N PRO A 347 27.27 -11.48 -10.04
CA PRO A 347 26.48 -12.25 -11.00
C PRO A 347 25.16 -12.67 -10.37
N GLU A 348 24.04 -12.49 -11.08
CA GLU A 348 22.82 -13.21 -10.73
C GLU A 348 22.96 -14.70 -11.06
N SER A 349 22.11 -15.51 -10.43
CA SER A 349 21.88 -16.89 -10.83
C SER A 349 20.39 -17.18 -10.89
N PRO A 350 19.92 -18.04 -11.82
CA PRO A 350 18.58 -18.58 -11.76
C PRO A 350 18.31 -19.44 -10.52
N ARG A 351 19.34 -19.93 -9.80
CA ARG A 351 19.15 -20.79 -8.61
C ARG A 351 19.48 -20.04 -7.33
N MET A 352 18.53 -20.03 -6.39
CA MET A 352 18.72 -19.46 -5.05
C MET A 352 19.90 -20.07 -4.29
N SER A 353 20.23 -21.34 -4.55
CA SER A 353 21.37 -22.04 -3.94
C SER A 353 22.74 -21.49 -4.32
N ASP A 354 22.82 -20.65 -5.34
CA ASP A 354 24.06 -19.99 -5.77
C ASP A 354 24.27 -18.65 -5.05
N TYR A 355 23.34 -18.24 -4.19
CA TYR A 355 23.45 -17.07 -3.32
C TYR A 355 24.00 -17.46 -1.94
N PRO A 356 24.80 -16.60 -1.29
CA PRO A 356 25.09 -15.21 -1.65
C PRO A 356 26.01 -15.04 -2.88
N ALA A 357 25.61 -14.14 -3.79
CA ALA A 357 26.35 -13.87 -5.03
C ALA A 357 27.61 -13.04 -4.73
N ARG A 358 28.78 -13.58 -5.04
CA ARG A 358 30.07 -12.96 -4.69
C ARG A 358 30.36 -11.72 -5.52
N LEU A 359 30.72 -10.61 -4.86
CA LEU A 359 31.21 -9.41 -5.51
C LEU A 359 32.53 -9.68 -6.25
N ASP A 360 32.62 -9.21 -7.49
CA ASP A 360 33.80 -9.33 -8.34
C ASP A 360 34.24 -7.94 -8.84
N SER A 361 35.24 -7.39 -8.15
CA SER A 361 35.89 -6.12 -8.51
C SER A 361 36.74 -6.19 -9.79
N GLY A 362 36.96 -7.39 -10.34
CA GLY A 362 37.67 -7.60 -11.60
C GLY A 362 36.81 -7.34 -12.83
N VAL A 363 35.49 -7.32 -12.69
CA VAL A 363 34.55 -7.00 -13.77
C VAL A 363 34.38 -5.48 -13.88
N ALA A 364 34.74 -4.93 -15.05
CA ALA A 364 34.58 -3.51 -15.31
C ALA A 364 33.10 -3.11 -15.36
N VAL A 365 32.71 -2.05 -14.65
CA VAL A 365 31.38 -1.42 -14.73
C VAL A 365 31.47 -0.14 -15.57
N GLY A 366 30.35 0.29 -16.17
CA GLY A 366 30.30 1.56 -16.91
C GLY A 366 30.20 2.78 -16.01
N LYS A 367 30.07 3.94 -16.65
CA LYS A 367 29.84 5.22 -15.98
C LYS A 367 28.37 5.58 -15.96
N ASP A 368 27.90 6.14 -14.85
CA ASP A 368 26.59 6.80 -14.76
C ASP A 368 26.67 8.20 -15.39
N PRO A 369 25.98 8.45 -16.52
CA PRO A 369 26.04 9.73 -17.20
C PRO A 369 25.03 10.76 -16.67
N ILE A 370 24.11 10.40 -15.79
CA ILE A 370 23.00 11.27 -15.37
C ILE A 370 23.10 11.79 -13.93
N ALA A 371 23.88 11.15 -13.05
CA ALA A 371 24.01 11.58 -11.65
C ALA A 371 24.42 13.06 -11.49
N ALA A 372 25.41 13.52 -12.26
CA ALA A 372 25.92 14.89 -12.15
C ALA A 372 24.90 15.94 -12.63
N GLU A 373 24.16 15.65 -13.70
CA GLU A 373 23.12 16.58 -14.18
C GLU A 373 21.88 16.59 -13.28
N LEU A 374 21.49 15.45 -12.70
CA LEU A 374 20.40 15.39 -11.71
C LEU A 374 20.77 16.23 -10.47
N LYS A 375 21.99 16.07 -9.95
CA LYS A 375 22.49 16.88 -8.83
C LYS A 375 22.52 18.37 -9.18
N SER A 376 22.96 18.72 -10.38
CA SER A 376 22.95 20.11 -10.87
C SER A 376 21.52 20.68 -10.97
N ALA A 377 20.57 19.87 -11.43
CA ALA A 377 19.18 20.26 -11.59
C ALA A 377 18.47 20.47 -10.24
N TYR A 378 18.67 19.58 -9.27
CA TYR A 378 17.87 19.53 -8.03
C TYR A 378 18.63 19.91 -6.77
N GLY A 379 19.94 20.13 -6.83
CA GLY A 379 20.75 20.60 -5.70
C GLY A 379 20.98 19.55 -4.60
N THR A 380 20.56 18.30 -4.81
CA THR A 380 20.76 17.18 -3.88
C THR A 380 21.34 15.97 -4.61
N SER A 381 22.07 15.12 -3.89
CA SER A 381 22.47 13.80 -4.37
C SER A 381 21.35 12.76 -4.18
N ASP A 382 20.33 13.04 -3.39
CA ASP A 382 19.25 12.08 -3.09
C ASP A 382 18.46 11.70 -4.34
N ILE A 383 17.92 10.49 -4.33
CA ILE A 383 17.04 9.97 -5.37
C ILE A 383 15.60 10.32 -5.04
N TYR A 384 14.87 10.87 -6.02
CA TYR A 384 13.45 11.18 -5.90
C TYR A 384 12.62 10.20 -6.73
N GLY A 385 12.45 9.00 -6.18
CA GLY A 385 11.65 7.92 -6.75
C GLY A 385 11.18 6.99 -5.64
N MET A 386 10.05 6.32 -5.83
CA MET A 386 9.45 5.52 -4.78
C MET A 386 10.27 4.24 -4.52
N HIS A 387 10.44 3.86 -3.26
CA HIS A 387 10.75 2.48 -2.93
C HIS A 387 9.52 1.59 -3.21
N TRP A 388 9.74 0.36 -3.65
CA TRP A 388 8.66 -0.48 -4.16
C TRP A 388 7.79 -1.15 -3.09
N LEU A 389 8.30 -1.45 -1.89
CA LEU A 389 7.58 -2.24 -0.87
C LEU A 389 7.73 -1.63 0.53
N LEU A 390 6.60 -1.53 1.24
CA LEU A 390 6.56 -1.08 2.63
C LEU A 390 5.70 -2.03 3.47
N ASP A 391 6.09 -2.23 4.72
CA ASP A 391 5.26 -2.86 5.73
C ASP A 391 4.49 -1.75 6.48
N VAL A 392 3.20 -1.62 6.17
CA VAL A 392 2.37 -0.52 6.70
C VAL A 392 2.02 -0.74 8.16
N ASP A 393 1.83 -2.00 8.56
CA ASP A 393 1.44 -2.35 9.92
C ASP A 393 2.60 -2.68 10.86
N ASP A 394 3.82 -2.68 10.34
CA ASP A 394 5.02 -3.20 10.99
C ASP A 394 4.79 -4.64 11.48
N VAL A 395 4.07 -5.45 10.68
CA VAL A 395 3.77 -6.85 10.98
C VAL A 395 5.04 -7.68 11.08
N TYR A 396 6.08 -7.33 10.30
CA TYR A 396 7.39 -7.94 10.39
C TYR A 396 8.19 -7.44 11.59
N GLY A 397 7.93 -6.21 12.08
CA GLY A 397 8.55 -5.64 13.29
C GLY A 397 9.95 -5.06 13.07
N TYR A 398 10.27 -4.61 11.85
CA TYR A 398 11.59 -4.07 11.56
C TYR A 398 11.78 -2.66 12.12
N SER A 399 10.79 -1.78 11.94
CA SER A 399 10.83 -0.37 12.38
C SER A 399 12.16 0.37 12.08
N SER A 400 12.95 -0.05 11.07
CA SER A 400 14.29 0.49 10.82
C SER A 400 14.26 1.62 9.79
N CYS A 401 15.11 2.64 9.98
CA CYS A 401 15.15 3.88 9.18
C CYS A 401 13.89 4.75 9.18
N THR A 402 12.89 4.41 9.99
CA THR A 402 11.82 5.33 10.37
C THR A 402 11.96 5.63 11.85
N ASP A 403 11.52 6.80 12.29
CA ASP A 403 11.45 7.18 13.71
C ASP A 403 10.29 6.46 14.45
N GLY A 404 9.80 5.35 13.89
CA GLY A 404 8.62 4.61 14.36
C GLY A 404 7.28 5.27 14.01
N ASN A 405 7.25 6.39 13.28
CA ASN A 405 6.03 7.15 12.99
C ASN A 405 5.43 6.90 11.58
N GLY A 406 5.81 5.82 10.90
CA GLY A 406 5.34 5.48 9.55
C GLY A 406 5.59 4.01 9.15
N PRO A 407 5.19 3.62 7.92
CA PRO A 407 5.47 2.30 7.36
C PRO A 407 6.97 1.98 7.37
N SER A 408 7.33 0.72 7.60
CA SER A 408 8.73 0.25 7.53
C SER A 408 9.14 -0.01 6.07
N TYR A 409 10.31 0.49 5.66
CA TYR A 409 10.88 0.14 4.36
C TYR A 409 11.45 -1.27 4.38
N ILE A 410 10.89 -2.16 3.57
CA ILE A 410 11.28 -3.58 3.50
C ILE A 410 11.53 -4.01 2.06
N ASN A 411 12.20 -5.13 1.88
CA ASN A 411 12.36 -5.76 0.58
C ASN A 411 12.23 -7.28 0.73
N SER A 412 12.10 -7.98 -0.39
CA SER A 412 11.99 -9.44 -0.44
C SER A 412 12.92 -9.99 -1.53
N TYR A 413 12.55 -9.90 -2.79
CA TYR A 413 13.27 -10.46 -3.94
C TYR A 413 14.73 -9.99 -4.03
N GLN A 414 15.67 -10.94 -4.03
CA GLN A 414 17.12 -10.71 -4.13
C GLN A 414 17.90 -11.85 -4.81
N ARG A 415 17.28 -13.02 -5.05
CA ARG A 415 17.99 -14.27 -5.38
C ARG A 415 17.61 -14.86 -6.74
N GLY A 416 17.42 -13.96 -7.70
CA GLY A 416 17.38 -14.26 -9.12
C GLY A 416 16.06 -14.88 -9.60
N SER A 417 16.07 -15.38 -10.83
CA SER A 417 14.83 -15.56 -11.59
C SER A 417 13.91 -16.69 -11.14
N SER A 418 14.39 -17.65 -10.36
CA SER A 418 13.53 -18.71 -9.79
C SER A 418 13.14 -18.47 -8.34
N GLU A 419 13.51 -17.33 -7.73
CA GLU A 419 12.97 -16.96 -6.42
C GLU A 419 11.55 -16.41 -6.60
N SER A 420 10.55 -17.26 -6.34
CA SER A 420 9.15 -16.83 -6.26
C SER A 420 8.87 -16.08 -4.95
N VAL A 421 7.69 -15.48 -4.86
CA VAL A 421 7.20 -14.80 -3.65
C VAL A 421 7.27 -15.71 -2.41
N TRP A 422 7.04 -17.02 -2.58
CA TRP A 422 7.05 -18.04 -1.53
C TRP A 422 8.43 -18.35 -0.96
N GLU A 423 9.48 -17.94 -1.64
CA GLU A 423 10.83 -18.42 -1.35
C GLU A 423 11.71 -17.34 -0.74
N THR A 424 11.24 -16.09 -0.77
CA THR A 424 11.92 -14.92 -0.22
C THR A 424 12.09 -15.00 1.31
N ILE A 425 13.10 -14.31 1.80
CA ILE A 425 13.32 -14.05 3.22
C ILE A 425 13.21 -12.54 3.39
N THR A 426 12.03 -12.01 3.74
CA THR A 426 11.79 -10.57 3.89
C THR A 426 12.86 -9.92 4.78
N GLN A 427 13.31 -8.73 4.40
CA GLN A 427 14.44 -8.05 5.02
C GLN A 427 14.20 -6.54 5.10
N PRO A 428 14.81 -5.82 6.07
CA PRO A 428 14.71 -4.38 6.10
C PRO A 428 15.55 -3.75 4.98
N SER A 429 15.05 -2.64 4.43
CA SER A 429 15.80 -1.82 3.47
C SER A 429 17.00 -1.14 4.14
N CYS A 430 16.88 -0.81 5.42
CA CYS A 430 17.99 -0.43 6.29
C CYS A 430 18.41 -1.57 7.20
N ASP A 431 19.57 -2.14 6.90
CA ASP A 431 20.15 -3.26 7.63
C ASP A 431 21.26 -2.74 8.56
N ASP A 432 20.90 -2.60 9.84
CA ASP A 432 21.78 -2.20 10.94
C ASP A 432 22.29 -3.40 11.77
N PHE A 433 22.01 -4.63 11.30
CA PHE A 433 22.31 -5.90 11.95
C PHE A 433 21.53 -6.18 13.24
N SER A 434 20.44 -5.45 13.50
CA SER A 434 19.57 -5.71 14.66
C SER A 434 18.86 -7.06 14.58
N TYR A 435 18.54 -7.51 13.37
CA TYR A 435 17.84 -8.78 13.09
C TYR A 435 18.57 -9.58 12.01
N GLY A 436 18.10 -10.79 11.72
CA GLY A 436 18.78 -11.70 10.81
C GLY A 436 19.93 -12.43 11.50
N GLY A 437 21.02 -12.64 10.76
CA GLY A 437 22.23 -13.31 11.23
C GLY A 437 23.29 -12.35 11.79
N ARG A 438 24.55 -12.79 11.80
CA ARG A 438 25.68 -11.97 12.31
C ARG A 438 25.87 -10.65 11.55
N ASN A 439 25.55 -10.65 10.25
CA ASN A 439 25.74 -9.52 9.36
C ASN A 439 24.39 -9.01 8.83
N GLY A 440 23.36 -9.07 9.68
CA GLY A 440 22.00 -8.80 9.24
C GLY A 440 21.50 -9.87 8.29
N TYR A 441 20.91 -9.44 7.17
CA TYR A 441 20.46 -10.29 6.08
C TYR A 441 21.43 -10.28 4.89
N LEU A 442 22.44 -9.41 4.90
CA LEU A 442 23.28 -9.12 3.73
C LEU A 442 23.97 -10.35 3.14
N ASP A 443 24.48 -11.24 3.99
CA ASP A 443 25.22 -12.44 3.59
C ASP A 443 24.33 -13.63 3.18
N LEU A 444 23.02 -13.43 3.12
CA LEU A 444 22.10 -14.29 2.35
C LEU A 444 22.12 -13.96 0.85
N PHE A 445 22.44 -12.71 0.51
CA PHE A 445 22.24 -12.17 -0.84
C PHE A 445 23.55 -11.86 -1.55
N THR A 446 24.49 -11.16 -0.89
CA THR A 446 25.75 -10.71 -1.48
C THR A 446 26.93 -11.27 -0.72
N GLY A 447 27.88 -11.89 -1.43
CA GLY A 447 29.08 -12.45 -0.84
C GLY A 447 30.21 -11.44 -0.82
N ASP A 448 30.59 -10.98 0.36
CA ASP A 448 31.74 -10.08 0.58
C ASP A 448 32.67 -10.61 1.68
N SER A 449 33.90 -10.13 1.66
CA SER A 449 34.92 -10.34 2.69
C SER A 449 34.58 -9.66 4.02
N GLN A 450 33.85 -8.55 3.98
CA GLN A 450 33.39 -7.78 5.15
C GLN A 450 32.02 -7.18 4.86
N TYR A 451 31.21 -7.03 5.91
CA TYR A 451 29.86 -6.46 5.82
C TYR A 451 29.79 -5.19 6.65
N ALA A 452 29.10 -4.18 6.13
CA ALA A 452 28.83 -2.93 6.81
C ALA A 452 27.32 -2.69 6.86
N THR A 453 26.86 -2.08 7.96
CA THR A 453 25.48 -1.61 8.10
C THR A 453 25.17 -0.66 6.96
N GLN A 454 24.04 -0.86 6.29
CA GLN A 454 23.75 -0.18 5.03
C GLN A 454 22.26 0.01 4.80
N TRP A 455 21.94 0.94 3.92
CA TRP A 455 20.59 1.17 3.42
C TRP A 455 20.56 0.90 1.91
N LYS A 456 19.42 0.40 1.41
CA LYS A 456 19.20 0.13 -0.01
C LYS A 456 17.72 0.21 -0.36
N TYR A 457 17.41 0.80 -1.50
CA TYR A 457 16.07 0.90 -2.03
C TYR A 457 16.04 0.44 -3.48
N THR A 458 14.94 -0.21 -3.84
CA THR A 458 14.62 -0.62 -5.21
C THR A 458 13.35 0.11 -5.65
N ASN A 459 13.38 0.73 -6.83
CA ASN A 459 12.22 1.32 -7.46
C ASN A 459 11.50 0.28 -8.33
N ALA A 460 10.17 0.41 -8.43
CA ALA A 460 9.36 -0.23 -9.47
C ALA A 460 9.01 0.81 -10.55
N PRO A 461 9.72 0.83 -11.70
CA PRO A 461 9.65 1.91 -12.68
C PRO A 461 8.29 2.08 -13.36
N ASP A 462 7.49 1.01 -13.43
CA ASP A 462 6.13 1.06 -13.95
C ASP A 462 5.19 1.89 -13.04
N ALA A 463 5.40 1.85 -11.71
CA ALA A 463 4.62 2.62 -10.75
C ALA A 463 4.97 4.12 -10.79
N ASP A 464 6.27 4.46 -10.84
CA ASP A 464 6.71 5.85 -11.01
C ASP A 464 6.25 6.40 -12.37
N ALA A 465 6.29 5.59 -13.44
CA ALA A 465 5.74 5.97 -14.73
C ALA A 465 4.22 6.23 -14.64
N ARG A 466 3.46 5.33 -14.03
CA ARG A 466 2.01 5.52 -13.81
C ARG A 466 1.71 6.81 -13.04
N ALA A 467 2.50 7.15 -12.01
CA ALA A 467 2.33 8.41 -11.29
C ALA A 467 2.50 9.64 -12.20
N VAL A 468 3.49 9.61 -13.10
CA VAL A 468 3.68 10.69 -14.10
C VAL A 468 2.54 10.74 -15.11
N GLN A 469 2.11 9.59 -15.63
CA GLN A 469 0.97 9.44 -16.55
C GLN A 469 -0.30 10.09 -15.99
N VAL A 470 -0.63 9.75 -14.74
CA VAL A 470 -1.80 10.26 -14.01
C VAL A 470 -1.74 11.77 -13.87
N VAL A 471 -0.60 12.31 -13.42
CA VAL A 471 -0.42 13.75 -13.22
C VAL A 471 -0.48 14.52 -14.53
N TYR A 472 0.00 13.96 -15.62
CA TYR A 472 -0.15 14.56 -16.95
C TYR A 472 -1.63 14.76 -17.33
N GLN A 473 -2.49 13.77 -17.07
CA GLN A 473 -3.92 13.91 -17.34
C GLN A 473 -4.61 14.87 -16.36
N ALA A 474 -4.30 14.77 -15.06
CA ALA A 474 -4.81 15.70 -14.04
C ALA A 474 -4.49 17.15 -14.41
N LYS A 475 -3.24 17.43 -14.81
CA LYS A 475 -2.80 18.74 -15.30
C LYS A 475 -3.69 19.25 -16.45
N LYS A 476 -3.95 18.41 -17.46
CA LYS A 476 -4.74 18.80 -18.64
C LYS A 476 -6.17 19.16 -18.26
N VAL A 477 -6.83 18.35 -17.44
CA VAL A 477 -8.23 18.58 -17.07
C VAL A 477 -8.35 19.74 -16.08
N ALA A 478 -7.44 19.84 -15.09
CA ALA A 478 -7.37 21.00 -14.21
C ALA A 478 -7.19 22.30 -15.00
N ALA A 479 -6.40 22.29 -16.09
CA ALA A 479 -6.28 23.45 -16.97
C ALA A 479 -7.59 23.79 -17.71
N GLN A 480 -8.34 22.78 -18.18
CA GLN A 480 -9.66 22.99 -18.79
C GLN A 480 -10.68 23.56 -17.81
N GLN A 481 -10.59 23.17 -16.53
CA GLN A 481 -11.41 23.69 -15.43
C GLN A 481 -10.93 25.06 -14.91
N GLY A 482 -9.84 25.62 -15.42
CA GLY A 482 -9.25 26.87 -14.91
C GLY A 482 -8.59 26.74 -13.54
N LYS A 483 -8.24 25.51 -13.14
CA LYS A 483 -7.69 25.10 -11.84
C LYS A 483 -6.24 24.61 -11.90
N SER A 484 -5.47 25.00 -12.92
CA SER A 484 -4.05 24.59 -13.05
C SER A 484 -3.21 24.89 -11.81
N ALA A 485 -3.52 25.96 -11.08
CA ALA A 485 -2.81 26.32 -9.85
C ALA A 485 -2.98 25.26 -8.74
N ASP A 486 -4.11 24.55 -8.72
CA ASP A 486 -4.46 23.58 -7.68
C ASP A 486 -3.64 22.29 -7.79
N VAL A 487 -3.00 22.04 -8.94
CA VAL A 487 -2.19 20.84 -9.21
C VAL A 487 -0.73 21.16 -9.56
N ALA A 488 -0.33 22.43 -9.58
CA ALA A 488 0.97 22.86 -10.11
C ALA A 488 2.16 22.25 -9.35
N ASP A 489 2.06 22.10 -8.04
CA ASP A 489 3.12 21.52 -7.21
C ASP A 489 3.31 20.02 -7.51
N VAL A 490 2.20 19.27 -7.60
CA VAL A 490 2.20 17.86 -7.99
C VAL A 490 2.78 17.67 -9.40
N VAL A 491 2.47 18.56 -10.34
CA VAL A 491 3.06 18.54 -11.70
C VAL A 491 4.59 18.71 -11.67
N ALA A 492 5.09 19.65 -10.88
CA ALA A 492 6.54 19.86 -10.74
C ALA A 492 7.24 18.64 -10.11
N LYS A 493 6.59 18.01 -9.12
CA LYS A 493 7.11 16.82 -8.43
C LYS A 493 7.07 15.58 -9.31
N ALA A 494 6.01 15.34 -10.07
CA ALA A 494 5.94 14.26 -11.05
C ALA A 494 7.00 14.43 -12.15
N THR A 495 7.23 15.66 -12.60
CA THR A 495 8.30 15.97 -13.56
C THR A 495 9.69 15.64 -13.00
N LYS A 496 9.93 15.95 -11.72
CA LYS A 496 11.16 15.55 -11.01
C LYS A 496 11.28 14.03 -10.94
N MET A 497 10.22 13.31 -10.54
CA MET A 497 10.20 11.84 -10.51
C MET A 497 10.56 11.25 -11.88
N GLY A 498 9.96 11.75 -12.95
CA GLY A 498 10.28 11.37 -14.33
C GLY A 498 11.74 11.62 -14.73
N ASP A 499 12.42 12.60 -14.13
CA ASP A 499 13.85 12.84 -14.37
C ASP A 499 14.74 11.75 -13.75
N TYR A 500 14.43 11.32 -12.52
CA TYR A 500 15.13 10.23 -11.83
C TYR A 500 14.78 8.85 -12.39
N LEU A 501 13.54 8.67 -12.86
CA LEU A 501 13.07 7.44 -13.50
C LEU A 501 13.93 7.03 -14.70
N ARG A 502 14.70 7.95 -15.31
CA ARG A 502 15.69 7.62 -16.34
C ARG A 502 16.73 6.60 -15.89
N TYR A 503 16.96 6.40 -14.60
CA TYR A 503 17.79 5.29 -14.11
C TYR A 503 17.31 3.92 -14.59
N SER A 504 16.01 3.74 -14.82
CA SER A 504 15.45 2.50 -15.39
C SER A 504 15.81 2.29 -16.87
N MET A 505 16.45 3.25 -17.53
CA MET A 505 16.80 3.15 -18.95
C MET A 505 18.19 2.57 -19.18
N PHE A 506 18.97 2.35 -18.11
CA PHE A 506 20.34 1.90 -18.18
C PHE A 506 20.47 0.43 -17.82
N ASP A 507 21.43 -0.23 -18.49
CA ASP A 507 21.91 -1.54 -18.06
C ASP A 507 22.32 -1.53 -16.57
N LYS A 508 22.07 -2.65 -15.88
CA LYS A 508 22.31 -2.83 -14.43
C LYS A 508 23.67 -2.30 -13.96
N TYR A 509 24.75 -2.62 -14.69
CA TYR A 509 26.10 -2.18 -14.33
C TYR A 509 26.68 -1.21 -15.36
N PHE A 510 25.79 -0.45 -16.04
CA PHE A 510 26.11 0.50 -17.09
C PHE A 510 26.97 -0.14 -18.19
N LYS A 511 26.80 -1.43 -18.49
CA LYS A 511 27.45 -2.07 -19.63
C LYS A 511 26.89 -1.50 -20.93
N LYS A 512 27.74 -1.48 -21.96
CA LYS A 512 27.31 -1.03 -23.28
C LYS A 512 26.18 -1.93 -23.79
N ILE A 513 25.13 -1.31 -24.33
CA ILE A 513 24.02 -2.04 -24.94
C ILE A 513 24.48 -2.68 -26.25
N GLY A 514 24.13 -3.94 -26.41
CA GLY A 514 24.22 -4.67 -27.67
C GLY A 514 25.33 -5.71 -27.72
N ASN A 515 24.91 -6.98 -27.80
CA ASN A 515 25.79 -8.15 -27.84
C ASN A 515 26.71 -8.30 -26.61
N CYS A 516 26.26 -7.87 -25.42
CA CYS A 516 26.96 -8.15 -24.18
C CYS A 516 26.73 -9.62 -23.76
N THR A 517 27.69 -10.49 -24.08
CA THR A 517 27.60 -11.96 -23.88
C THR A 517 28.68 -12.53 -22.96
N SER A 518 29.39 -11.65 -22.24
CA SER A 518 30.26 -12.03 -21.13
C SER A 518 30.40 -10.86 -20.15
N PRO A 519 30.77 -11.11 -18.88
CA PRO A 519 31.12 -10.05 -17.94
C PRO A 519 32.26 -9.13 -18.46
N SER A 520 33.08 -9.61 -19.40
CA SER A 520 34.14 -8.84 -20.06
C SER A 520 33.64 -7.93 -21.19
N CYS A 521 32.33 -7.89 -21.48
CA CYS A 521 31.78 -6.97 -22.48
C CYS A 521 32.09 -5.51 -22.09
N ALA A 522 32.13 -4.63 -23.09
CA ALA A 522 32.57 -3.25 -22.91
C ALA A 522 31.73 -2.53 -21.85
N ALA A 523 32.41 -1.87 -20.92
CA ALA A 523 31.80 -0.90 -20.02
C ALA A 523 31.29 0.31 -20.83
N GLY A 524 30.11 0.83 -20.46
CA GLY A 524 29.57 2.05 -21.04
C GLY A 524 30.42 3.27 -20.68
N SER A 525 30.53 4.20 -21.61
CA SER A 525 31.25 5.47 -21.45
C SER A 525 30.33 6.69 -21.31
N GLY A 526 29.03 6.47 -21.51
CA GLY A 526 27.94 7.41 -21.26
C GLY A 526 26.61 6.77 -21.60
N LYS A 527 25.83 7.43 -22.46
CA LYS A 527 24.51 6.96 -22.93
C LYS A 527 24.55 5.75 -23.88
N ASP A 528 25.72 5.15 -24.11
CA ASP A 528 25.84 3.88 -24.84
C ASP A 528 25.48 2.65 -23.98
N SER A 529 25.25 2.86 -22.69
CA SER A 529 24.64 1.90 -21.75
C SER A 529 23.13 2.07 -21.57
N ASP A 530 22.54 3.05 -22.29
CA ASP A 530 21.12 3.38 -22.24
C ASP A 530 20.36 2.57 -23.31
N HIS A 531 19.45 1.70 -22.89
CA HIS A 531 18.54 0.97 -23.76
C HIS A 531 17.23 1.73 -24.03
N TYR A 532 16.97 2.84 -23.33
CA TYR A 532 15.81 3.74 -23.48
C TYR A 532 14.45 3.06 -23.27
N LEU A 533 14.42 1.97 -22.51
CA LEU A 533 13.19 1.27 -22.12
C LEU A 533 12.98 1.45 -20.62
N ILE A 534 11.76 1.26 -20.15
CA ILE A 534 11.49 1.15 -18.71
C ILE A 534 11.84 -0.28 -18.29
N SER A 535 12.97 -0.46 -17.60
CA SER A 535 13.43 -1.76 -17.08
C SER A 535 12.60 -2.24 -15.88
N TRP A 536 12.92 -3.42 -15.35
CA TRP A 536 12.21 -3.98 -14.19
C TRP A 536 12.45 -3.19 -12.90
N TYR A 537 13.65 -2.64 -12.74
CA TYR A 537 14.01 -1.81 -11.59
C TYR A 537 15.17 -0.86 -11.90
N TYR A 538 15.31 0.13 -11.04
CA TYR A 538 16.62 0.67 -10.67
C TYR A 538 16.75 0.61 -9.15
N ALA A 539 17.97 0.58 -8.64
CA ALA A 539 18.21 0.52 -7.20
C ALA A 539 19.40 1.37 -6.81
N TRP A 540 19.40 1.83 -5.56
CA TRP A 540 20.48 2.61 -4.98
C TRP A 540 20.65 2.26 -3.50
N GLY A 541 21.87 2.44 -2.99
CA GLY A 541 22.18 2.14 -1.60
C GLY A 541 23.49 2.76 -1.16
N GLY A 542 23.77 2.67 0.13
CA GLY A 542 24.98 3.25 0.73
C GLY A 542 25.20 2.76 2.14
N ALA A 543 26.39 3.04 2.67
CA ALA A 543 26.67 2.75 4.07
C ALA A 543 25.77 3.60 4.99
N LEU A 544 25.31 3.03 6.10
CA LEU A 544 24.63 3.79 7.16
C LEU A 544 25.64 4.67 7.93
N ASP A 545 26.87 4.19 8.12
CA ASP A 545 27.94 5.00 8.69
C ASP A 545 28.31 6.12 7.71
N THR A 546 28.02 7.37 8.10
CA THR A 546 28.36 8.54 7.28
C THR A 546 29.87 8.76 7.10
N ASN A 547 30.70 8.08 7.90
CA ASN A 547 32.16 8.04 7.75
C ASN A 547 32.62 6.93 6.80
N ALA A 548 31.79 5.91 6.55
CA ALA A 548 32.03 4.93 5.51
C ALA A 548 31.81 5.59 4.14
N GLY A 549 32.83 5.47 3.27
CA GLY A 549 32.95 6.30 2.07
C GLY A 549 32.35 5.70 0.81
N TRP A 550 31.17 5.07 0.85
CA TRP A 550 30.58 4.46 -0.35
C TRP A 550 29.06 4.57 -0.44
N ALA A 551 28.59 4.70 -1.69
CA ALA A 551 27.22 4.53 -2.14
C ALA A 551 27.24 3.95 -3.56
N TRP A 552 26.15 3.33 -3.99
CA TRP A 552 26.03 2.70 -5.30
C TRP A 552 24.67 2.95 -5.95
N ARG A 553 24.62 2.79 -7.28
CA ARG A 553 23.42 2.85 -8.12
C ARG A 553 23.52 1.82 -9.23
N ILE A 554 22.40 1.19 -9.56
CA ILE A 554 22.25 0.25 -10.68
C ILE A 554 20.95 0.57 -11.42
N GLY A 555 20.95 0.40 -12.74
CA GLY A 555 19.72 0.26 -13.52
C GLY A 555 19.25 -1.20 -13.53
N ASP A 556 18.70 -1.65 -14.65
CA ASP A 556 18.45 -3.07 -14.89
C ASP A 556 18.58 -3.39 -16.38
N GLY A 557 19.24 -4.51 -16.69
CA GLY A 557 19.47 -4.93 -18.08
C GLY A 557 18.26 -5.56 -18.76
N ALA A 558 17.19 -5.86 -18.02
CA ALA A 558 15.97 -6.49 -18.55
C ALA A 558 14.81 -5.49 -18.65
N ALA A 559 14.04 -5.59 -19.74
CA ALA A 559 12.84 -4.79 -19.95
C ALA A 559 11.66 -5.70 -20.27
N HIS A 560 10.52 -5.45 -19.62
CA HIS A 560 9.27 -6.17 -19.81
C HIS A 560 8.23 -5.31 -20.53
N GLN A 561 7.45 -5.90 -21.43
CA GLN A 561 6.45 -5.15 -22.21
C GLN A 561 5.42 -4.42 -21.34
N GLY A 562 5.01 -5.04 -20.23
CA GLY A 562 4.01 -4.48 -19.32
C GLY A 562 4.47 -3.26 -18.51
N TYR A 563 5.78 -2.95 -18.53
CA TYR A 563 6.35 -1.80 -17.81
C TYR A 563 6.41 -0.55 -18.69
N GLN A 564 6.30 -0.69 -20.01
CA GLN A 564 6.45 0.45 -20.92
C GLN A 564 5.26 1.40 -20.78
N ASP A 565 5.52 2.70 -20.93
CA ASP A 565 4.53 3.76 -20.82
C ASP A 565 4.84 4.89 -21.83
N PRO A 566 4.32 4.76 -23.07
CA PRO A 566 4.49 5.78 -24.09
C PRO A 566 3.84 7.12 -23.74
N LEU A 567 2.82 7.15 -22.87
CA LEU A 567 2.18 8.42 -22.50
C LEU A 567 3.08 9.22 -21.57
N THR A 568 3.68 8.58 -20.57
CA THR A 568 4.70 9.20 -19.72
C THR A 568 5.88 9.70 -20.54
N ALA A 569 6.39 8.88 -21.46
CA ALA A 569 7.49 9.30 -22.33
C ALA A 569 7.11 10.49 -23.23
N TYR A 570 5.87 10.55 -23.71
CA TYR A 570 5.34 11.69 -24.44
C TYR A 570 5.23 12.95 -23.58
N ALA A 571 4.66 12.85 -22.39
CA ALA A 571 4.50 13.97 -21.46
C ALA A 571 5.86 14.60 -21.13
N LEU A 572 6.82 13.80 -20.68
CA LEU A 572 8.14 14.28 -20.24
C LEU A 572 9.03 14.78 -21.39
N SER A 573 8.75 14.39 -22.64
CA SER A 573 9.53 14.84 -23.80
C SER A 573 8.92 16.05 -24.51
N THR A 574 7.60 16.18 -24.54
CA THR A 574 6.90 17.14 -25.39
C THR A 574 6.16 18.23 -24.64
N ASP A 575 5.56 17.92 -23.49
CA ASP A 575 4.75 18.88 -22.74
C ASP A 575 5.65 19.93 -22.08
N PRO A 576 5.45 21.24 -22.35
CA PRO A 576 6.35 22.28 -21.88
C PRO A 576 6.43 22.41 -20.36
N ASP A 577 5.37 22.04 -19.64
CA ASP A 577 5.31 22.16 -18.18
C ASP A 577 5.80 20.89 -17.47
N MET A 578 5.96 19.80 -18.22
CA MET A 578 6.47 18.52 -17.70
C MET A 578 7.83 18.11 -18.25
N LYS A 579 8.55 19.02 -18.92
CA LYS A 579 9.95 18.75 -19.31
C LYS A 579 10.84 18.65 -18.08
N PRO A 580 11.58 17.54 -17.90
CA PRO A 580 12.56 17.41 -16.83
C PRO A 580 13.55 18.57 -16.81
N LYS A 581 13.95 18.96 -15.59
CA LYS A 581 14.86 20.09 -15.38
C LYS A 581 16.30 19.78 -15.80
N SER A 582 16.70 18.51 -15.78
CA SER A 582 18.02 18.08 -16.22
C SER A 582 18.27 18.43 -17.70
N ALA A 583 19.54 18.63 -18.05
CA ALA A 583 19.92 19.12 -19.37
C ALA A 583 19.55 18.15 -20.51
N THR A 584 19.50 16.85 -20.23
CA THR A 584 19.22 15.81 -21.25
C THR A 584 17.89 15.09 -21.05
N GLY A 585 17.20 15.27 -19.92
CA GLY A 585 16.06 14.45 -19.54
C GLY A 585 14.92 14.42 -20.58
N ALA A 586 14.50 15.58 -21.10
CA ALA A 586 13.45 15.62 -22.13
C ALA A 586 13.86 14.90 -23.44
N GLN A 587 15.14 14.96 -23.81
CA GLN A 587 15.66 14.30 -25.02
C GLN A 587 15.78 12.78 -24.84
N ASP A 588 16.12 12.33 -23.64
CA ASP A 588 16.14 10.89 -23.32
C ASP A 588 14.73 10.31 -23.39
N TRP A 589 13.74 11.01 -22.81
CA TRP A 589 12.34 10.59 -22.91
C TRP A 589 11.80 10.61 -24.34
N ALA A 590 12.24 11.57 -25.18
CA ALA A 590 11.88 11.59 -26.59
C ALA A 590 12.43 10.34 -27.33
N THR A 591 13.63 9.92 -26.97
CA THR A 591 14.27 8.71 -27.50
C THR A 591 13.57 7.45 -26.96
N SER A 592 13.22 7.46 -25.68
CA SER A 592 12.46 6.38 -25.03
C SER A 592 11.10 6.17 -25.66
N LEU A 593 10.33 7.22 -25.94
CA LEU A 593 9.03 7.12 -26.62
C LEU A 593 9.13 6.34 -27.93
N GLY A 594 10.11 6.69 -28.78
CA GLY A 594 10.36 5.96 -30.02
C GLY A 594 10.73 4.50 -29.76
N ARG A 595 11.66 4.26 -28.84
CA ARG A 595 12.16 2.93 -28.50
C ARG A 595 11.09 2.01 -27.94
N GLN A 596 10.23 2.51 -27.06
CA GLN A 596 9.13 1.75 -26.47
C GLN A 596 8.12 1.28 -27.53
N LEU A 597 7.71 2.16 -28.45
CA LEU A 597 6.78 1.78 -29.54
C LEU A 597 7.40 0.75 -30.49
N GLU A 598 8.70 0.87 -30.78
CA GLU A 598 9.43 -0.13 -31.55
C GLU A 598 9.51 -1.48 -30.81
N PHE A 599 9.77 -1.47 -29.51
CA PHE A 599 9.87 -2.66 -28.66
C PHE A 599 8.55 -3.42 -28.59
N LEU A 600 7.44 -2.72 -28.35
CA LEU A 600 6.11 -3.30 -28.31
C LEU A 600 5.72 -3.86 -29.69
N ARG A 601 6.07 -3.16 -30.78
CA ARG A 601 5.85 -3.67 -32.14
C ARG A 601 6.68 -4.91 -32.42
N TRP A 602 7.93 -4.95 -31.99
CA TRP A 602 8.83 -6.09 -32.15
C TRP A 602 8.32 -7.34 -31.42
N LEU A 603 7.75 -7.18 -30.23
CA LEU A 603 7.23 -8.28 -29.41
C LEU A 603 5.83 -8.75 -29.84
N GLN A 604 5.18 -8.07 -30.77
CA GLN A 604 3.81 -8.38 -31.13
C GLN A 604 3.71 -9.70 -31.92
N SER A 605 3.01 -10.68 -31.35
CA SER A 605 2.75 -11.98 -31.97
C SER A 605 1.89 -11.88 -33.24
N PRO A 606 1.90 -12.90 -34.11
CA PRO A 606 0.95 -13.07 -35.21
C PRO A 606 -0.51 -12.98 -34.77
N GLN A 607 -0.85 -13.49 -33.58
CA GLN A 607 -2.19 -13.44 -33.00
C GLN A 607 -2.59 -12.02 -32.60
N GLY A 608 -1.69 -11.27 -31.95
CA GLY A 608 -1.90 -9.87 -31.57
C GLY A 608 -1.35 -9.49 -30.19
N ALA A 609 -1.25 -10.46 -29.27
CA ALA A 609 -0.67 -10.28 -27.94
C ALA A 609 0.83 -9.92 -28.00
N ILE A 610 1.35 -9.30 -26.94
CA ILE A 610 2.74 -8.81 -26.82
C ILE A 610 3.58 -9.77 -25.97
N ALA A 611 4.67 -10.31 -26.53
CA ALA A 611 5.58 -11.23 -25.81
C ALA A 611 6.41 -10.52 -24.73
N GLY A 612 7.12 -11.29 -23.91
CA GLY A 612 7.72 -10.83 -22.64
C GLY A 612 8.60 -9.59 -22.76
N GLY A 613 9.78 -9.73 -23.38
CA GLY A 613 10.70 -8.61 -23.46
C GLY A 613 12.09 -8.94 -23.99
N ALA A 614 13.09 -8.23 -23.47
CA ALA A 614 14.49 -8.46 -23.80
C ALA A 614 15.42 -8.19 -22.61
N THR A 615 16.62 -8.75 -22.68
CA THR A 615 17.70 -8.50 -21.72
C THR A 615 19.03 -8.21 -22.39
N ASN A 616 19.80 -7.26 -21.83
CA ASN A 616 21.21 -7.04 -22.15
C ASN A 616 22.14 -7.95 -21.32
N SER A 617 21.62 -8.57 -20.25
CA SER A 617 22.34 -9.46 -19.34
C SER A 617 21.67 -10.82 -19.29
N TRP A 618 22.05 -11.73 -20.19
CA TRP A 618 21.49 -13.09 -20.21
C TRP A 618 21.80 -13.82 -18.90
N ASP A 619 20.80 -14.50 -18.33
CA ASP A 619 20.81 -15.08 -16.97
C ASP A 619 21.23 -14.08 -15.85
N GLY A 620 21.15 -12.77 -16.09
CA GLY A 620 21.55 -11.73 -15.13
C GLY A 620 23.06 -11.70 -14.81
N ARG A 621 23.88 -12.36 -15.63
CA ARG A 621 25.34 -12.48 -15.46
C ARG A 621 26.12 -12.27 -16.76
N TYR A 622 25.49 -11.58 -17.72
CA TYR A 622 26.00 -11.40 -19.08
C TYR A 622 26.43 -12.73 -19.72
N ALA A 623 25.67 -13.80 -19.53
CA ALA A 623 26.00 -15.10 -20.11
C ALA A 623 25.85 -15.08 -21.64
N THR A 624 26.34 -16.13 -22.30
CA THR A 624 26.09 -16.32 -23.73
C THR A 624 24.64 -16.81 -23.93
N PRO A 625 23.80 -16.08 -24.69
CA PRO A 625 22.44 -16.51 -25.00
C PRO A 625 22.45 -17.68 -25.99
N PRO A 626 21.32 -18.41 -26.13
CA PRO A 626 21.19 -19.47 -27.12
C PRO A 626 21.54 -19.02 -28.55
N SER A 627 22.17 -19.90 -29.33
CA SER A 627 22.53 -19.59 -30.72
C SER A 627 21.30 -19.22 -31.55
N GLY A 628 21.40 -18.11 -32.30
CA GLY A 628 20.30 -17.59 -33.11
C GLY A 628 19.18 -16.91 -32.31
N SER A 629 19.42 -16.50 -31.06
CA SER A 629 18.49 -15.66 -30.31
C SER A 629 18.27 -14.33 -31.04
N PRO A 630 17.01 -13.92 -31.30
CA PRO A 630 16.73 -12.66 -31.98
C PRO A 630 17.04 -11.49 -31.05
N THR A 631 17.36 -10.35 -31.64
CA THR A 631 17.77 -9.17 -30.89
C THR A 631 16.93 -7.94 -31.19
N PHE A 632 16.85 -7.06 -30.19
CA PHE A 632 16.29 -5.71 -30.27
C PHE A 632 17.37 -4.73 -29.85
N TYR A 633 17.91 -3.97 -30.81
CA TYR A 633 19.09 -3.11 -30.57
C TYR A 633 20.27 -3.85 -29.92
N GLY A 634 20.37 -5.17 -30.14
CA GLY A 634 21.40 -6.04 -29.60
C GLY A 634 21.13 -6.59 -28.19
N MET A 635 20.02 -6.23 -27.54
CA MET A 635 19.47 -6.97 -26.40
C MET A 635 18.79 -8.24 -26.89
N TYR A 636 18.79 -9.31 -26.11
CA TYR A 636 18.27 -10.62 -26.50
C TYR A 636 16.84 -10.83 -26.05
N TYR A 637 15.99 -11.38 -26.92
CA TYR A 637 14.62 -11.75 -26.59
C TYR A 637 14.54 -12.69 -25.40
N ASP A 638 13.70 -12.32 -24.44
CA ASP A 638 13.35 -13.11 -23.28
C ASP A 638 11.81 -13.25 -23.21
N PRO A 639 11.25 -14.48 -23.28
CA PRO A 639 9.80 -14.66 -23.14
C PRO A 639 9.30 -14.41 -21.71
N GLN A 640 10.19 -14.39 -20.72
CA GLN A 640 9.88 -14.29 -19.29
C GLN A 640 10.91 -13.40 -18.55
N PRO A 641 11.06 -12.12 -18.92
CA PRO A 641 12.01 -11.22 -18.27
C PRO A 641 11.92 -11.27 -16.74
N VAL A 642 13.07 -11.40 -16.09
CA VAL A 642 13.27 -11.35 -14.63
C VAL A 642 12.71 -12.56 -13.87
N TRP A 643 11.41 -12.84 -13.90
CA TRP A 643 10.81 -13.93 -13.12
C TRP A 643 10.41 -15.14 -13.95
N HIS A 644 10.77 -16.32 -13.45
CA HIS A 644 10.50 -17.62 -14.07
C HIS A 644 9.55 -18.49 -13.23
N ASP A 645 9.31 -18.16 -11.95
CA ASP A 645 8.34 -18.85 -11.09
C ASP A 645 7.31 -17.87 -10.45
N PRO A 646 6.15 -17.67 -11.09
CA PRO A 646 5.81 -18.10 -12.46
C PRO A 646 6.55 -17.25 -13.53
N PRO A 647 6.57 -17.68 -14.80
CA PRO A 647 7.08 -16.85 -15.90
C PRO A 647 6.36 -15.49 -15.94
N SER A 648 7.11 -14.38 -15.92
CA SER A 648 6.56 -13.03 -15.74
C SER A 648 5.47 -12.66 -16.75
N ASN A 649 5.63 -13.01 -18.03
CA ASN A 649 4.63 -12.73 -19.07
C ASN A 649 3.58 -13.84 -19.26
N ARG A 650 3.44 -14.75 -18.28
CA ARG A 650 2.29 -15.67 -18.22
C ARG A 650 1.02 -14.90 -17.88
N TRP A 651 1.10 -13.86 -17.06
CA TRP A 651 -0.09 -13.17 -16.58
C TRP A 651 -0.67 -12.22 -17.65
N PHE A 652 -1.97 -12.36 -17.95
CA PHE A 652 -2.67 -11.51 -18.92
C PHE A 652 -2.77 -10.05 -18.47
N GLY A 653 -2.71 -9.76 -17.15
CA GLY A 653 -2.79 -8.39 -16.63
C GLY A 653 -1.77 -7.44 -17.28
N PHE A 654 -0.53 -7.88 -17.49
CA PHE A 654 0.48 -7.08 -18.18
C PHE A 654 0.12 -6.75 -19.64
N GLN A 655 -0.73 -7.53 -20.31
CA GLN A 655 -1.23 -7.16 -21.64
C GLN A 655 -2.11 -5.92 -21.54
N THR A 656 -3.02 -5.91 -20.56
CA THR A 656 -4.00 -4.83 -20.38
C THR A 656 -3.33 -3.56 -19.86
N TRP A 657 -2.50 -3.63 -18.81
CA TRP A 657 -1.82 -2.47 -18.25
C TRP A 657 -0.91 -1.76 -19.27
N GLY A 658 -0.10 -2.52 -20.01
CA GLY A 658 0.78 -1.95 -21.03
C GLY A 658 -0.01 -1.36 -22.20
N MET A 659 -1.04 -2.07 -22.70
CA MET A 659 -1.82 -1.60 -23.85
C MET A 659 -2.78 -0.47 -23.50
N GLU A 660 -3.20 -0.33 -22.25
CA GLU A 660 -3.96 0.84 -21.81
C GLU A 660 -3.16 2.13 -22.04
N ARG A 661 -1.89 2.14 -21.61
CA ARG A 661 -0.99 3.30 -21.79
C ARG A 661 -0.74 3.61 -23.27
N VAL A 662 -0.64 2.57 -24.10
CA VAL A 662 -0.55 2.73 -25.57
C VAL A 662 -1.85 3.27 -26.15
N ALA A 663 -3.00 2.80 -25.68
CA ALA A 663 -4.33 3.24 -26.13
C ALA A 663 -4.59 4.69 -25.74
N GLU A 664 -4.20 5.09 -24.53
CA GLU A 664 -4.29 6.47 -24.06
C GLU A 664 -3.36 7.39 -24.84
N TYR A 665 -2.10 6.99 -25.05
CA TYR A 665 -1.16 7.70 -25.93
C TYR A 665 -1.74 7.87 -27.34
N TYR A 666 -2.32 6.82 -27.91
CA TYR A 666 -2.99 6.88 -29.21
C TYR A 666 -4.21 7.82 -29.18
N GLN A 667 -5.03 7.77 -28.14
CA GLN A 667 -6.19 8.64 -27.99
C GLN A 667 -5.79 10.12 -28.02
N VAL A 668 -4.72 10.46 -27.29
CA VAL A 668 -4.19 11.83 -27.16
C VAL A 668 -3.50 12.31 -28.44
N THR A 669 -2.67 11.48 -29.06
CA THR A 669 -1.74 11.93 -30.12
C THR A 669 -2.12 11.50 -31.54
N LYS A 670 -2.99 10.49 -31.65
CA LYS A 670 -3.31 9.79 -32.90
C LYS A 670 -2.08 9.18 -33.61
N ASP A 671 -1.02 8.86 -32.88
CA ASP A 671 0.20 8.26 -33.43
C ASP A 671 -0.12 6.93 -34.16
N SER A 672 0.27 6.84 -35.43
CA SER A 672 -0.02 5.70 -36.29
C SER A 672 0.75 4.43 -35.89
N ARG A 673 1.90 4.55 -35.21
CA ARG A 673 2.66 3.41 -34.69
C ARG A 673 1.91 2.73 -33.55
N ALA A 674 1.38 3.53 -32.62
CA ALA A 674 0.53 3.05 -31.54
C ALA A 674 -0.75 2.41 -32.08
N LYS A 675 -1.41 3.07 -33.06
CA LYS A 675 -2.57 2.50 -33.76
C LYS A 675 -2.26 1.13 -34.38
N THR A 676 -1.11 0.99 -35.03
CA THR A 676 -0.70 -0.27 -35.68
C THR A 676 -0.57 -1.43 -34.67
N ILE A 677 -0.09 -1.14 -33.46
CA ILE A 677 -0.01 -2.12 -32.37
C ILE A 677 -1.42 -2.44 -31.87
N LEU A 678 -2.21 -1.42 -31.55
CA LEU A 678 -3.55 -1.54 -30.97
C LEU A 678 -4.54 -2.24 -31.88
N ASP A 679 -4.57 -1.93 -33.18
CA ASP A 679 -5.53 -2.52 -34.13
C ASP A 679 -5.48 -4.06 -34.09
N LYS A 680 -4.27 -4.60 -33.99
CA LYS A 680 -4.05 -6.04 -33.93
C LYS A 680 -4.27 -6.61 -32.52
N TRP A 681 -3.81 -5.92 -31.49
CA TRP A 681 -3.99 -6.36 -30.10
C TRP A 681 -5.47 -6.36 -29.69
N VAL A 682 -6.21 -5.29 -30.00
CA VAL A 682 -7.64 -5.15 -29.69
C VAL A 682 -8.45 -6.20 -30.42
N ALA A 683 -8.16 -6.49 -31.70
CA ALA A 683 -8.82 -7.57 -32.42
C ALA A 683 -8.64 -8.93 -31.72
N TRP A 684 -7.43 -9.21 -31.22
CA TRP A 684 -7.16 -10.43 -30.44
C TRP A 684 -7.86 -10.43 -29.08
N ALA A 685 -7.80 -9.33 -28.32
CA ALA A 685 -8.43 -9.23 -27.01
C ALA A 685 -9.95 -9.40 -27.09
N LEU A 686 -10.61 -8.74 -28.07
CA LEU A 686 -12.04 -8.86 -28.32
C LEU A 686 -12.44 -10.30 -28.68
N ALA A 687 -11.64 -10.99 -29.49
CA ALA A 687 -11.92 -12.37 -29.88
C ALA A 687 -11.82 -13.37 -28.71
N ASN A 688 -11.16 -12.98 -27.61
CA ASN A 688 -10.94 -13.83 -26.44
C ASN A 688 -11.63 -13.30 -25.17
N THR A 689 -12.56 -12.35 -25.33
CA THR A 689 -13.35 -11.78 -24.23
C THR A 689 -14.82 -12.08 -24.45
N THR A 690 -15.50 -12.55 -23.41
CA THR A 690 -16.95 -12.75 -23.41
C THR A 690 -17.58 -11.87 -22.36
N VAL A 691 -18.63 -11.14 -22.73
CA VAL A 691 -19.52 -10.45 -21.79
C VAL A 691 -20.88 -11.12 -21.88
N GLY A 692 -21.39 -11.59 -20.74
CA GLY A 692 -22.68 -12.25 -20.59
C GLY A 692 -23.74 -11.33 -19.96
N THR A 693 -24.82 -11.93 -19.48
CA THR A 693 -25.88 -11.23 -18.71
C THR A 693 -25.65 -11.37 -17.21
N ASN A 694 -26.30 -10.52 -16.40
CA ASN A 694 -26.30 -10.61 -14.94
C ASN A 694 -24.91 -10.62 -14.28
N GLY A 695 -23.98 -9.78 -14.74
CA GLY A 695 -22.63 -9.70 -14.15
C GLY A 695 -21.63 -10.73 -14.65
N SER A 696 -22.01 -11.65 -15.54
CA SER A 696 -21.08 -12.64 -16.08
C SER A 696 -20.17 -12.03 -17.15
N PHE A 697 -18.86 -12.26 -17.03
CA PHE A 697 -17.88 -11.99 -18.08
C PHE A 697 -16.80 -13.08 -18.04
N THR A 698 -15.94 -13.16 -19.04
CA THR A 698 -14.76 -14.04 -19.03
C THR A 698 -13.67 -13.41 -19.88
N ILE A 699 -12.47 -13.32 -19.33
CA ILE A 699 -11.27 -12.77 -19.97
C ILE A 699 -10.14 -13.79 -19.94
N PRO A 700 -9.09 -13.66 -20.78
CA PRO A 700 -7.88 -14.44 -20.63
C PRO A 700 -7.26 -14.22 -19.24
N ASP A 701 -6.59 -15.24 -18.71
CA ASP A 701 -5.95 -15.20 -17.40
C ASP A 701 -4.46 -15.58 -17.53
N SER A 702 -4.16 -16.86 -17.80
CA SER A 702 -2.80 -17.32 -18.03
C SER A 702 -2.50 -17.51 -19.52
N LEU A 703 -1.31 -17.09 -19.93
CA LEU A 703 -0.75 -17.18 -21.27
C LEU A 703 0.45 -18.12 -21.29
N GLU A 704 0.66 -18.78 -22.42
CA GLU A 704 1.87 -19.55 -22.72
C GLU A 704 2.45 -19.08 -24.04
N TRP A 705 3.77 -18.88 -24.05
CA TRP A 705 4.53 -18.38 -25.19
C TRP A 705 5.38 -19.49 -25.80
N SER A 706 5.47 -19.51 -27.12
CA SER A 706 6.34 -20.42 -27.85
C SER A 706 6.96 -19.72 -29.07
N GLY A 707 8.12 -20.21 -29.47
CA GLY A 707 8.87 -19.61 -30.58
C GLY A 707 9.49 -18.26 -30.21
N LYS A 708 9.77 -17.42 -31.22
CA LYS A 708 10.55 -16.19 -31.05
C LYS A 708 10.21 -15.15 -32.13
N PRO A 709 10.34 -13.85 -31.84
CA PRO A 709 10.19 -12.80 -32.85
C PRO A 709 11.34 -12.85 -33.87
N ASP A 710 11.17 -12.16 -34.99
CA ASP A 710 12.28 -11.87 -35.91
C ASP A 710 13.27 -10.90 -35.22
N THR A 711 14.55 -10.90 -35.60
CA THR A 711 15.47 -9.83 -35.14
C THR A 711 14.96 -8.46 -35.61
N TRP A 712 14.92 -7.48 -34.71
CA TRP A 712 14.38 -6.16 -35.00
C TRP A 712 15.14 -5.46 -36.11
N ASN A 713 14.39 -4.84 -37.02
CA ASN A 713 14.90 -3.94 -38.04
C ASN A 713 13.88 -2.81 -38.22
N ALA A 714 14.18 -1.62 -37.69
CA ALA A 714 13.26 -0.48 -37.72
C ALA A 714 12.82 -0.09 -39.14
N SER A 715 13.68 -0.28 -40.15
CA SER A 715 13.35 0.03 -41.56
C SER A 715 12.46 -1.02 -42.22
N ARG A 716 12.48 -2.26 -41.70
CA ARG A 716 11.75 -3.41 -42.23
C ARG A 716 11.32 -4.34 -41.07
N PRO A 717 10.33 -3.92 -40.25
CA PRO A 717 9.89 -4.72 -39.12
C PRO A 717 9.50 -6.13 -39.55
N GLY A 718 9.89 -7.13 -38.74
CA GLY A 718 9.57 -8.52 -38.98
C GLY A 718 8.08 -8.83 -38.91
N SER A 719 7.72 -10.00 -39.44
CA SER A 719 6.35 -10.52 -39.38
C SER A 719 6.06 -11.29 -38.09
N ASN A 720 7.12 -11.73 -37.40
CA ASN A 720 7.07 -12.59 -36.21
C ASN A 720 6.31 -13.91 -36.43
N SER A 721 6.32 -14.46 -37.65
CA SER A 721 5.60 -15.70 -37.96
C SER A 721 6.04 -16.92 -37.15
N GLY A 722 7.24 -16.85 -36.55
CA GLY A 722 7.79 -17.85 -35.64
C GLY A 722 7.45 -17.64 -34.16
N LEU A 723 6.73 -16.59 -33.78
CA LEU A 723 6.28 -16.32 -32.41
C LEU A 723 4.81 -16.74 -32.26
N SER A 724 4.42 -17.28 -31.10
CA SER A 724 3.04 -17.68 -30.86
C SER A 724 2.67 -17.55 -29.38
N VAL A 725 1.39 -17.21 -29.14
CA VAL A 725 0.76 -17.17 -27.82
C VAL A 725 -0.42 -18.16 -27.79
N ARG A 726 -0.63 -18.78 -26.62
CA ARG A 726 -1.78 -19.63 -26.32
C ARG A 726 -2.39 -19.19 -24.99
N ILE A 727 -3.72 -19.06 -24.94
CA ILE A 727 -4.44 -18.88 -23.68
C ILE A 727 -4.53 -20.24 -22.98
N VAL A 728 -4.02 -20.31 -21.76
CA VAL A 728 -3.98 -21.53 -20.93
C VAL A 728 -5.20 -21.62 -20.04
N SER A 729 -5.62 -20.49 -19.48
CA SER A 729 -6.80 -20.35 -18.65
C SER A 729 -7.51 -19.04 -18.98
N THR A 730 -8.80 -19.01 -18.66
CA THR A 730 -9.61 -17.80 -18.62
C THR A 730 -10.13 -17.61 -17.20
N GLY A 731 -10.40 -16.37 -16.82
CA GLY A 731 -10.82 -16.03 -15.47
C GLY A 731 -11.76 -14.83 -15.43
N HIS A 732 -11.93 -14.34 -14.21
CA HIS A 732 -12.84 -13.26 -13.84
C HIS A 732 -12.15 -12.20 -12.98
N ASP A 733 -10.84 -12.01 -13.14
CA ASP A 733 -10.10 -10.98 -12.41
C ASP A 733 -10.72 -9.61 -12.72
N VAL A 734 -11.30 -9.00 -11.69
CA VAL A 734 -12.08 -7.76 -11.79
C VAL A 734 -11.20 -6.55 -12.09
N GLY A 735 -9.95 -6.54 -11.62
CA GLY A 735 -9.00 -5.46 -11.88
C GLY A 735 -8.49 -5.52 -13.32
N VAL A 736 -8.12 -6.72 -13.78
CA VAL A 736 -7.69 -6.92 -15.18
C VAL A 736 -8.84 -6.68 -16.16
N ALA A 737 -10.09 -7.02 -15.79
CA ALA A 737 -11.26 -6.69 -16.60
C ALA A 737 -11.50 -5.17 -16.72
N ALA A 738 -11.29 -4.42 -15.63
CA ALA A 738 -11.39 -2.97 -15.65
C ALA A 738 -10.30 -2.31 -16.51
N SER A 739 -9.05 -2.75 -16.36
CA SER A 739 -7.92 -2.35 -17.23
C SER A 739 -8.18 -2.64 -18.72
N LEU A 740 -8.73 -3.83 -19.01
CA LEU A 740 -9.16 -4.18 -20.37
C LEU A 740 -10.26 -3.24 -20.88
N ALA A 741 -11.25 -2.93 -20.04
CA ALA A 741 -12.31 -1.98 -20.41
C ALA A 741 -11.72 -0.60 -20.73
N LYS A 742 -10.82 -0.06 -19.89
CA LYS A 742 -10.12 1.22 -20.17
C LYS A 742 -9.34 1.20 -21.47
N THR A 743 -8.58 0.13 -21.72
CA THR A 743 -7.85 -0.05 -22.98
C THR A 743 -8.79 0.06 -24.18
N LEU A 744 -9.94 -0.64 -24.12
CA LEU A 744 -10.94 -0.64 -25.18
C LEU A 744 -11.65 0.72 -25.32
N LEU A 745 -11.93 1.43 -24.22
CA LEU A 745 -12.53 2.78 -24.22
C LEU A 745 -11.60 3.80 -24.87
N TYR A 746 -10.34 3.87 -24.44
CA TYR A 746 -9.34 4.76 -25.04
C TYR A 746 -9.13 4.45 -26.52
N TYR A 747 -9.03 3.18 -26.90
CA TYR A 747 -8.92 2.80 -28.29
C TYR A 747 -10.17 3.16 -29.10
N ALA A 748 -11.37 2.96 -28.55
CA ALA A 748 -12.63 3.33 -29.21
C ALA A 748 -12.76 4.84 -29.40
N ALA A 749 -12.45 5.65 -28.38
CA ALA A 749 -12.39 7.11 -28.50
C ALA A 749 -11.30 7.55 -29.49
N GLY A 750 -10.21 6.79 -29.53
CA GLY A 750 -9.09 6.94 -30.46
C GLY A 750 -9.50 6.76 -31.93
N SER A 751 -10.21 5.66 -32.22
CA SER A 751 -10.39 5.08 -33.55
C SER A 751 -11.82 5.12 -34.11
N GLY A 752 -12.82 5.38 -33.26
CA GLY A 752 -14.24 5.21 -33.59
C GLY A 752 -14.73 3.75 -33.60
N ASN A 753 -13.96 2.81 -33.05
CA ASN A 753 -14.34 1.38 -33.04
C ASN A 753 -15.52 1.11 -32.08
N THR A 754 -16.69 0.85 -32.66
CA THR A 754 -17.93 0.61 -31.89
C THR A 754 -17.93 -0.72 -31.14
N GLN A 755 -17.32 -1.78 -31.69
CA GLN A 755 -17.25 -3.08 -31.03
C GLN A 755 -16.40 -3.00 -29.75
N ALA A 756 -15.27 -2.31 -29.80
CA ALA A 756 -14.42 -2.08 -28.63
C ALA A 756 -15.19 -1.33 -27.53
N ARG A 757 -15.91 -0.26 -27.89
CA ARG A 757 -16.76 0.48 -26.95
C ARG A 757 -17.83 -0.43 -26.32
N THR A 758 -18.61 -1.15 -27.12
CA THR A 758 -19.70 -2.00 -26.61
C THR A 758 -19.18 -3.12 -25.71
N THR A 759 -18.03 -3.74 -26.03
CA THR A 759 -17.43 -4.74 -25.14
C THR A 759 -16.95 -4.10 -23.83
N ALA A 760 -16.38 -2.90 -23.88
CA ALA A 760 -15.95 -2.20 -22.67
C ALA A 760 -17.12 -1.84 -21.76
N GLU A 761 -18.19 -1.24 -22.30
CA GLU A 761 -19.44 -0.94 -21.57
C GLU A 761 -20.02 -2.21 -20.95
N GLY A 762 -20.02 -3.31 -21.71
CA GLY A 762 -20.46 -4.61 -21.19
C GLY A 762 -19.60 -5.13 -20.01
N LEU A 763 -18.28 -4.93 -20.04
CA LEU A 763 -17.41 -5.27 -18.91
C LEU A 763 -17.69 -4.38 -17.70
N LEU A 764 -17.86 -3.06 -17.90
CA LEU A 764 -18.19 -2.13 -16.82
C LEU A 764 -19.52 -2.48 -16.17
N ASP A 765 -20.55 -2.78 -16.96
CA ASP A 765 -21.86 -3.22 -16.45
C ASP A 765 -21.73 -4.53 -15.66
N ALA A 766 -20.89 -5.45 -16.15
CA ALA A 766 -20.65 -6.71 -15.48
C ALA A 766 -19.92 -6.53 -14.14
N LEU A 767 -18.91 -5.66 -14.08
CA LEU A 767 -18.22 -5.29 -12.85
C LEU A 767 -19.18 -4.64 -11.86
N ASN A 768 -19.98 -3.67 -12.31
CA ASN A 768 -20.96 -2.97 -11.49
C ASN A 768 -22.03 -3.91 -10.90
N ALA A 769 -22.34 -5.01 -11.59
CA ALA A 769 -23.26 -6.03 -11.10
C ALA A 769 -22.66 -6.98 -10.04
N ASN A 770 -21.32 -7.00 -9.87
CA ASN A 770 -20.60 -7.82 -8.88
C ASN A 770 -20.11 -7.00 -7.67
N GLN A 771 -20.86 -5.96 -7.31
CA GLN A 771 -20.60 -5.19 -6.10
C GLN A 771 -20.89 -6.00 -4.83
N ASP A 772 -20.09 -5.78 -3.80
CA ASP A 772 -20.39 -6.14 -2.42
C ASP A 772 -20.37 -4.93 -1.48
N ALA A 773 -20.28 -5.16 -0.17
CA ALA A 773 -20.33 -4.11 0.84
C ALA A 773 -19.13 -3.15 0.78
N ILE A 774 -17.95 -3.63 0.40
CA ILE A 774 -16.70 -2.86 0.49
C ILE A 774 -16.06 -2.59 -0.87
N GLY A 775 -16.50 -3.26 -1.94
CA GLY A 775 -16.03 -2.97 -3.28
C GLY A 775 -16.77 -3.76 -4.37
N ILE A 776 -15.99 -4.26 -5.33
CA ILE A 776 -16.36 -5.17 -6.41
C ILE A 776 -15.32 -6.27 -6.43
N ALA A 777 -15.72 -7.49 -6.10
CA ALA A 777 -14.81 -8.62 -6.05
C ALA A 777 -15.53 -9.92 -6.42
N LEU A 778 -14.76 -10.89 -6.90
CA LEU A 778 -15.26 -12.22 -7.22
C LEU A 778 -14.41 -13.28 -6.49
N PRO A 779 -14.99 -14.43 -6.12
CA PRO A 779 -14.22 -15.49 -5.48
C PRO A 779 -13.10 -16.03 -6.38
N GLU A 780 -11.90 -16.15 -5.84
CA GLU A 780 -10.73 -16.75 -6.49
C GLU A 780 -10.18 -17.91 -5.65
N THR A 781 -9.80 -19.01 -6.31
CA THR A 781 -9.24 -20.19 -5.65
C THR A 781 -7.72 -20.13 -5.65
N ARG A 782 -7.10 -20.22 -4.47
CA ARG A 782 -5.65 -20.10 -4.28
C ARG A 782 -5.00 -21.46 -4.11
N ALA A 783 -4.91 -22.21 -5.20
CA ALA A 783 -4.28 -23.53 -5.21
C ALA A 783 -2.78 -23.48 -4.89
N ASP A 784 -2.16 -22.33 -5.15
CA ASP A 784 -0.77 -21.99 -4.84
C ASP A 784 -0.49 -21.85 -3.34
N TYR A 785 -1.51 -21.75 -2.48
CA TYR A 785 -1.32 -21.67 -1.03
C TYR A 785 -0.91 -23.02 -0.40
N ASN A 786 -0.71 -24.06 -1.22
CA ASN A 786 -0.03 -25.27 -0.79
C ASN A 786 1.46 -25.05 -0.54
N ARG A 787 2.01 -23.89 -0.93
CA ARG A 787 3.43 -23.55 -0.77
C ARG A 787 3.79 -22.92 0.58
N PHE A 788 2.81 -22.64 1.44
CA PHE A 788 3.06 -22.03 2.76
C PHE A 788 4.05 -22.84 3.62
N ASP A 789 4.00 -24.17 3.55
CA ASP A 789 4.89 -25.06 4.30
C ASP A 789 5.97 -25.74 3.44
N ASP A 790 6.23 -25.21 2.23
CA ASP A 790 7.27 -25.71 1.35
C ASP A 790 8.64 -25.64 2.04
N ARG A 791 9.26 -26.81 2.16
CA ARG A 791 10.68 -26.93 2.56
C ARG A 791 11.53 -26.94 1.32
N TYR A 792 12.71 -26.33 1.40
CA TYR A 792 13.66 -26.35 0.30
C TYR A 792 13.96 -27.79 -0.16
N ASN A 793 13.68 -28.06 -1.43
CA ASN A 793 13.96 -29.32 -2.07
C ASN A 793 15.11 -29.13 -3.07
N ALA A 794 16.31 -29.58 -2.70
CA ALA A 794 17.49 -29.45 -3.55
C ALA A 794 17.38 -30.13 -4.94
N SER A 795 16.45 -31.08 -5.12
CA SER A 795 16.24 -31.74 -6.42
C SER A 795 15.45 -30.87 -7.40
N THR A 796 14.44 -30.14 -6.92
CA THR A 796 13.64 -29.22 -7.74
C THR A 796 14.24 -27.82 -7.76
N GLY A 797 14.89 -27.42 -6.67
CA GLY A 797 15.37 -26.06 -6.44
C GLY A 797 14.30 -25.13 -5.85
N GLU A 798 13.16 -25.69 -5.44
CA GLU A 798 12.00 -24.94 -4.93
C GLU A 798 11.92 -25.00 -3.39
N GLY A 799 11.23 -24.03 -2.79
CA GLY A 799 11.05 -23.84 -1.36
C GLY A 799 12.06 -22.84 -0.76
N THR A 800 11.81 -22.37 0.46
CA THR A 800 12.63 -21.33 1.09
C THR A 800 14.07 -21.82 1.33
N TYR A 801 15.01 -21.35 0.51
CA TYR A 801 16.42 -21.71 0.65
C TYR A 801 17.12 -20.87 1.73
N VAL A 802 17.91 -21.49 2.61
CA VAL A 802 18.85 -20.82 3.50
C VAL A 802 20.19 -21.56 3.45
N PRO A 803 21.34 -20.86 3.27
CA PRO A 803 22.65 -21.52 3.19
C PRO A 803 22.94 -22.40 4.41
N GLN A 804 23.57 -23.57 4.18
CA GLN A 804 23.87 -24.49 5.27
C GLN A 804 24.80 -23.85 6.31
N GLY A 805 24.37 -23.88 7.57
CA GLY A 805 25.11 -23.29 8.69
C GLY A 805 24.86 -21.80 8.92
N TRP A 806 24.13 -21.13 8.02
CA TRP A 806 23.59 -19.81 8.28
C TRP A 806 22.42 -19.91 9.26
N THR A 807 22.38 -19.03 10.26
CA THR A 807 21.28 -18.95 11.23
C THR A 807 21.02 -17.49 11.61
N GLY A 808 19.75 -17.13 11.74
CA GLY A 808 19.32 -15.80 12.18
C GLY A 808 17.91 -15.82 12.75
N THR A 809 17.38 -14.64 13.07
CA THR A 809 16.01 -14.48 13.58
C THR A 809 15.30 -13.30 12.94
N MET A 810 14.02 -13.50 12.60
CA MET A 810 13.08 -12.41 12.29
C MET A 810 12.80 -11.59 13.57
N PRO A 811 12.25 -10.37 13.47
CA PRO A 811 12.01 -9.53 14.65
C PRO A 811 11.06 -10.13 15.69
N ASN A 812 10.06 -10.91 15.27
CA ASN A 812 9.15 -11.65 16.16
C ASN A 812 9.80 -12.87 16.84
N GLY A 813 11.06 -13.18 16.53
CA GLY A 813 11.80 -14.32 17.07
C GLY A 813 11.75 -15.59 16.21
N ASP A 814 11.07 -15.57 15.06
CA ASP A 814 11.06 -16.70 14.15
C ASP A 814 12.47 -17.04 13.68
N ARG A 815 12.80 -18.33 13.73
CA ARG A 815 14.14 -18.80 13.43
C ARG A 815 14.31 -18.98 11.92
N ILE A 816 15.35 -18.35 11.39
CA ILE A 816 15.75 -18.51 10.01
C ILE A 816 16.95 -19.47 9.98
N ASP A 817 16.76 -20.68 9.45
CA ASP A 817 17.82 -21.65 9.19
C ASP A 817 17.48 -22.56 8.00
N SER A 818 18.31 -23.56 7.70
CA SER A 818 18.12 -24.46 6.55
C SER A 818 16.85 -25.31 6.59
N ASN A 819 16.06 -25.28 7.66
CA ASN A 819 14.75 -25.94 7.75
C ASN A 819 13.57 -24.97 7.62
N ALA A 820 13.84 -23.68 7.41
CA ALA A 820 12.80 -22.67 7.24
C ALA A 820 11.88 -23.02 6.05
N THR A 821 10.61 -22.72 6.23
CA THR A 821 9.55 -22.62 5.23
C THR A 821 9.05 -21.18 5.18
N PHE A 822 8.27 -20.83 4.16
CA PHE A 822 7.62 -19.52 4.03
C PHE A 822 6.88 -19.12 5.31
N GLU A 823 6.03 -20.02 5.83
CA GLU A 823 5.25 -19.82 7.04
C GLU A 823 6.11 -19.75 8.31
N SER A 824 7.17 -20.57 8.42
CA SER A 824 7.94 -20.65 9.66
C SER A 824 8.73 -19.37 10.01
N ILE A 825 8.99 -18.52 9.01
CA ILE A 825 9.62 -17.20 9.16
C ILE A 825 8.60 -16.05 9.10
N ARG A 826 7.31 -16.38 9.12
CA ARG A 826 6.15 -15.48 9.09
C ARG A 826 5.06 -16.02 10.00
N SER A 827 5.42 -16.47 11.21
CA SER A 827 4.52 -17.20 12.10
C SER A 827 3.31 -16.38 12.57
N PHE A 828 3.36 -15.04 12.42
CA PHE A 828 2.23 -14.15 12.59
C PHE A 828 1.02 -14.55 11.72
N TYR A 829 1.24 -15.25 10.60
CA TYR A 829 0.14 -15.78 9.79
C TYR A 829 -0.75 -16.75 10.54
N ARG A 830 -0.25 -17.46 11.57
CA ARG A 830 -1.07 -18.37 12.37
C ARG A 830 -2.17 -17.66 13.15
N ASP A 831 -2.00 -16.36 13.39
CA ASP A 831 -2.97 -15.50 14.08
C ASP A 831 -3.95 -14.82 13.11
N ASP A 832 -3.75 -14.97 11.80
CA ASP A 832 -4.64 -14.42 10.78
C ASP A 832 -6.03 -15.11 10.84
N PRO A 833 -7.14 -14.34 10.76
CA PRO A 833 -8.49 -14.91 10.84
C PRO A 833 -8.80 -15.94 9.75
N ASP A 834 -8.12 -15.86 8.60
CA ASP A 834 -8.30 -16.77 7.47
C ASP A 834 -7.28 -17.92 7.43
N TRP A 835 -6.29 -17.94 8.33
CA TRP A 835 -5.34 -19.05 8.48
C TRP A 835 -6.00 -20.44 8.57
N PRO A 836 -7.14 -20.64 9.28
CA PRO A 836 -7.80 -21.93 9.33
C PRO A 836 -8.18 -22.51 7.94
N LYS A 837 -8.42 -21.64 6.94
CA LYS A 837 -8.67 -22.08 5.55
C LYS A 837 -7.41 -22.68 4.93
N VAL A 838 -6.27 -22.00 5.11
CA VAL A 838 -4.96 -22.44 4.60
C VAL A 838 -4.49 -23.70 5.33
N GLN A 839 -4.55 -23.71 6.67
CA GLN A 839 -4.19 -24.89 7.46
C GLN A 839 -5.01 -26.13 7.03
N SER A 840 -6.32 -25.96 6.78
CA SER A 840 -7.14 -27.06 6.27
C SER A 840 -6.68 -27.57 4.90
N TYR A 841 -6.14 -26.71 4.04
CA TYR A 841 -5.61 -27.12 2.74
C TYR A 841 -4.28 -27.87 2.89
N LEU A 842 -3.37 -27.36 3.73
CA LEU A 842 -2.10 -28.02 4.06
C LEU A 842 -2.33 -29.40 4.70
N ASP A 843 -3.40 -29.57 5.47
CA ASP A 843 -3.81 -30.85 6.06
C ASP A 843 -4.45 -31.84 5.04
N GLY A 844 -4.45 -31.51 3.74
CA GLY A 844 -4.97 -32.32 2.64
C GLY A 844 -6.42 -32.02 2.24
N GLY A 845 -6.94 -30.86 2.64
CA GLY A 845 -8.25 -30.35 2.23
C GLY A 845 -8.29 -29.82 0.79
N ALA A 846 -9.37 -29.14 0.43
CA ALA A 846 -9.48 -28.45 -0.86
C ALA A 846 -8.71 -27.12 -0.84
N ALA A 847 -8.27 -26.65 -2.01
CA ALA A 847 -7.66 -25.34 -2.15
C ALA A 847 -8.62 -24.25 -1.63
N PRO A 848 -8.11 -23.28 -0.84
CA PRO A 848 -8.94 -22.25 -0.23
C PRO A 848 -9.44 -21.26 -1.28
N THR A 849 -10.62 -20.69 -1.02
CA THR A 849 -11.21 -19.63 -1.85
C THR A 849 -11.29 -18.33 -1.04
N PHE A 850 -10.92 -17.23 -1.69
CA PHE A 850 -10.92 -15.90 -1.12
C PHE A 850 -11.69 -14.93 -2.01
N THR A 851 -12.04 -13.76 -1.49
CA THR A 851 -12.67 -12.68 -2.25
C THR A 851 -11.91 -11.42 -1.87
N TYR A 852 -10.91 -11.09 -2.68
CA TYR A 852 -9.94 -10.05 -2.34
C TYR A 852 -10.35 -8.67 -2.85
N HIS A 853 -10.07 -7.68 -2.03
CA HIS A 853 -10.27 -6.26 -2.30
C HIS A 853 -8.91 -5.58 -2.42
N ARG A 854 -8.16 -5.97 -3.46
CA ARG A 854 -6.86 -5.37 -3.78
C ARG A 854 -7.04 -3.88 -4.10
N PHE A 855 -6.30 -3.02 -3.44
CA PHE A 855 -6.45 -1.57 -3.56
C PHE A 855 -6.31 -1.10 -5.02
N TRP A 856 -5.30 -1.62 -5.73
CA TRP A 856 -5.10 -1.31 -7.15
C TRP A 856 -6.30 -1.74 -7.99
N SER A 857 -6.87 -2.92 -7.74
CA SER A 857 -8.00 -3.47 -8.50
C SER A 857 -9.27 -2.64 -8.29
N GLN A 858 -9.54 -2.24 -7.06
CA GLN A 858 -10.69 -1.38 -6.74
C GLN A 858 -10.54 0.01 -7.33
N SER A 859 -9.33 0.57 -7.28
CA SER A 859 -9.00 1.84 -7.93
C SER A 859 -9.12 1.74 -9.45
N GLU A 860 -8.69 0.63 -10.05
CA GLU A 860 -8.79 0.36 -11.48
C GLU A 860 -10.24 0.31 -11.96
N ILE A 861 -11.11 -0.36 -11.20
CA ILE A 861 -12.55 -0.42 -11.47
C ILE A 861 -13.18 0.97 -11.38
N ALA A 862 -12.86 1.74 -10.33
CA ALA A 862 -13.36 3.10 -10.17
C ALA A 862 -12.93 3.99 -11.36
N THR A 863 -11.63 4.01 -11.68
CA THR A 863 -11.10 4.83 -12.76
C THR A 863 -11.67 4.41 -14.12
N ALA A 864 -11.98 3.12 -14.33
CA ALA A 864 -12.62 2.66 -15.55
C ALA A 864 -14.04 3.24 -15.73
N PHE A 865 -14.82 3.37 -14.66
CA PHE A 865 -16.09 4.10 -14.70
C PHE A 865 -15.90 5.57 -15.02
N ALA A 866 -14.95 6.25 -14.35
CA ALA A 866 -14.67 7.66 -14.58
C ALA A 866 -14.19 7.95 -16.02
N ILE A 867 -13.35 7.08 -16.59
CA ILE A 867 -12.82 7.22 -17.95
C ILE A 867 -13.92 7.04 -19.00
N HIS A 868 -14.94 6.21 -18.74
CA HIS A 868 -16.11 6.19 -19.61
C HIS A 868 -16.79 7.57 -19.66
N VAL A 869 -17.00 8.18 -18.49
CA VAL A 869 -17.58 9.53 -18.38
C VAL A 869 -16.73 10.56 -19.12
N ASP A 870 -15.42 10.57 -18.91
CA ASP A 870 -14.49 11.51 -19.58
C ASP A 870 -14.53 11.39 -21.12
N LEU A 871 -14.63 10.16 -21.65
CA LEU A 871 -14.54 9.92 -23.09
C LEU A 871 -15.88 9.96 -23.83
N PHE A 872 -16.99 9.66 -23.15
CA PHE A 872 -18.29 9.41 -23.78
C PHE A 872 -19.50 10.01 -23.04
N GLY A 873 -19.27 10.69 -21.90
CA GLY A 873 -20.28 11.34 -21.07
C GLY A 873 -20.77 12.69 -21.57
#